data_AF-A0A9D8PTS8-F1
#
_entry.id   AF-A0A9D8PTS8-F1
#
_cell.length_a   1.000
_cell.length_b   1.000
_cell.length_c   1.000
_cell.angle_alpha   90.00
_cell.angle_beta   90.00
_cell.angle_gamma   90.00
#
_symmetry.space_group_name_H-M   'P 1'
#
loop_
_entity.id
_entity.type
_entity.pdbx_description
1 polymer ?
#
loop_
_entity_poly.entity_id
_entity_poly.type
_entity_poly.pdbx_seq_one_letter_code
_entity_poly.pdbx_strand_id
1 'polypeptide(L)'
;DYDEAKLDLDSTKIKAYDSVTGAEVTDKFDIAVNNGVITATLKDGFTKSLGDAENTQIIDTTKFEFGRYYKFDIPTKVKADVPGGVDIENTAAQVVNYYNPTTKKVEKPSKPTEKRVNNVPVEVEFNFTKRLEGRELKANEFSFVLKDSEGKTLETVKNDASGNVKFSKLEFKKGQEGVHNYTVEEVKGSDATVTYDTMKANVTVTVKHDGTAKVLIATVGDIADKEFNNRVTPPTEPKFQPEKYVVSEEKFDITGDKLVDDDKELADKYEDTNANQYADDASNNEAQNLNTKTVKRGDKLVYQVWLDTTKFDAANKDNIQSVGISDDYDEAKLDLDATKIKAYDSVTGDDVTAKFDIAVNNGVITATLKAGFTKSLGDAENTQVIDTTKFAFGRYYKFDIPTTVKQTVKAGVDIENTAAQVVNYYNPTTKKVEKPSKPTEKRVNNVPVEVEFNFTKRLEGRELKANEFSFVLKDSEGNTLETVSNDASGNVKFSAMSFKKGQEGVHNYTVEEVKGSDATVTYDTMKANVTVTVKHDGTAKVLIATVGDIADKEFNNRVTPPEEPKFQPEKYVVSEEKFDITGDKLVDDDKELADKYADTNANPYADDASNNEAQNLNTKTVNRGDKLYYQVWLDTTKFSETNKENVQTVGITDDFDETKVDVDSSGIKAYDSVTGDDVTNKFDIKVENGVMTATLKAGFTKSLGDAENTQIIDTTKFAFGRYYKFDIPATVKADVPGGADIENTAAQVVNYYNPVSKTVEKPSKPTEKRVNSVPVEVEFNFTKRLEGRELKANEFSFVLKDSEGNTLETVSNDADGNVKFKALEFKKGQEGVHNYTVEEVKGSDATVTYDTMKANVTVTVKHDGTAKVLIATVGEIADKEFNNRVTPPEEPKFQPEKYVVSEEKFDITGDKLVDDDKELADKYADTNANPYADD
;
A
#
# COMPACT_ATOMS: atom_id res chain seq x y z
N ASP A 1 -52.29 -124.21 8.39
CA ASP A 1 -51.14 -123.64 9.11
C ASP A 1 -50.90 -122.22 8.64
N TYR A 2 -50.99 -121.27 9.56
CA TYR A 2 -50.60 -119.88 9.31
C TYR A 2 -49.33 -119.57 10.13
N ASP A 3 -48.56 -118.58 9.70
CA ASP A 3 -47.34 -118.16 10.39
C ASP A 3 -47.68 -117.37 11.68
N GLU A 4 -48.02 -118.09 12.75
CA GLU A 4 -48.40 -117.52 14.06
C GLU A 4 -47.30 -116.64 14.67
N ALA A 5 -46.04 -116.86 14.31
CA ALA A 5 -44.96 -116.00 14.76
C ALA A 5 -45.09 -114.57 14.20
N LYS A 6 -45.59 -114.42 12.97
CA LYS A 6 -45.63 -113.13 12.24
C LYS A 6 -47.02 -112.53 12.11
N LEU A 7 -48.06 -113.32 12.31
CA LEU A 7 -49.45 -112.92 12.16
C LEU A 7 -50.21 -113.00 13.48
N ASP A 8 -50.92 -111.92 13.81
CA ASP A 8 -51.99 -111.95 14.80
C ASP A 8 -53.29 -112.41 14.12
N LEU A 9 -53.85 -113.51 14.62
CA LEU A 9 -55.12 -114.07 14.16
C LEU A 9 -56.23 -113.74 15.16
N ASP A 10 -57.33 -113.18 14.66
CA ASP A 10 -58.56 -113.05 15.44
C ASP A 10 -59.47 -114.24 15.15
N SER A 11 -59.38 -115.28 15.98
CA SER A 11 -60.12 -116.54 15.78
C SER A 11 -61.64 -116.36 15.82
N THR A 12 -62.14 -115.33 16.53
CA THR A 12 -63.58 -115.04 16.63
C THR A 12 -64.19 -114.56 15.32
N LYS A 13 -63.35 -114.11 14.39
CA LYS A 13 -63.74 -113.60 13.07
C LYS A 13 -63.56 -114.62 11.95
N ILE A 14 -63.18 -115.86 12.26
CA ILE A 14 -63.11 -116.91 11.24
C ILE A 14 -64.54 -117.27 10.84
N LYS A 15 -64.79 -117.24 9.53
CA LYS A 15 -66.12 -117.47 8.95
C LYS A 15 -66.04 -118.51 7.86
N ALA A 16 -67.01 -119.42 7.83
CA ALA A 16 -67.15 -120.41 6.76
C ALA A 16 -68.34 -120.05 5.87
N TYR A 17 -68.16 -120.15 4.57
CA TYR A 17 -69.19 -119.81 3.59
C TYR A 17 -69.39 -120.96 2.59
N ASP A 18 -70.64 -121.22 2.25
CA ASP A 18 -71.00 -122.11 1.17
C ASP A 18 -70.70 -121.44 -0.18
N SER A 19 -69.91 -122.08 -1.04
CA SER A 19 -69.48 -121.47 -2.31
C SER A 19 -70.58 -121.32 -3.37
N VAL A 20 -71.70 -122.03 -3.25
CA VAL A 20 -72.82 -121.99 -4.20
C VAL A 20 -73.87 -120.98 -3.74
N THR A 21 -74.24 -121.02 -2.46
CA THR A 21 -75.29 -120.13 -1.92
C THR A 21 -74.75 -118.82 -1.36
N GLY A 22 -73.46 -118.76 -1.02
CA GLY A 22 -72.84 -117.63 -0.33
C GLY A 22 -73.25 -117.51 1.15
N ALA A 23 -74.07 -118.43 1.67
CA ALA A 23 -74.52 -118.38 3.05
C ALA A 23 -73.36 -118.62 4.02
N GLU A 24 -73.33 -117.86 5.12
CA GLU A 24 -72.46 -118.16 6.26
C GLU A 24 -72.93 -119.47 6.91
N VAL A 25 -72.04 -120.46 6.95
CA VAL A 25 -72.29 -121.80 7.50
C VAL A 25 -71.25 -122.16 8.57
N THR A 26 -70.66 -121.15 9.21
CA THR A 26 -69.68 -121.31 10.31
C THR A 26 -70.25 -122.18 11.42
N ASP A 27 -71.54 -122.07 11.69
CA ASP A 27 -72.28 -122.85 12.68
C ASP A 27 -72.22 -124.37 12.44
N LYS A 28 -71.99 -124.81 11.20
CA LYS A 28 -71.83 -126.23 10.84
C LYS A 28 -70.46 -126.81 11.20
N PHE A 29 -69.46 -126.00 11.53
CA PHE A 29 -68.10 -126.45 11.78
C PHE A 29 -67.64 -126.13 13.21
N ASP A 30 -66.95 -127.08 13.84
CA ASP A 30 -66.12 -126.84 15.02
C ASP A 30 -64.76 -126.32 14.54
N ILE A 31 -64.51 -125.03 14.78
CA ILE A 31 -63.25 -124.36 14.42
C ILE A 31 -62.41 -124.23 15.68
N ALA A 32 -61.26 -124.90 15.68
CA ALA A 32 -60.26 -124.80 16.73
C ALA A 32 -58.98 -124.16 16.16
N VAL A 33 -58.39 -123.26 16.93
CA VAL A 33 -57.08 -122.69 16.65
C VAL A 33 -56.13 -123.18 17.72
N ASN A 34 -55.09 -123.90 17.32
CA ASN A 34 -54.09 -124.39 18.26
C ASN A 34 -52.72 -124.42 17.58
N ASN A 35 -51.72 -123.79 18.21
CA ASN A 35 -50.32 -123.78 17.80
C ASN A 35 -50.11 -123.51 16.30
N GLY A 36 -50.66 -122.40 15.78
CA GLY A 36 -50.52 -122.01 14.37
C GLY A 36 -51.32 -122.84 13.36
N VAL A 37 -52.11 -123.81 13.83
CA VAL A 37 -52.97 -124.65 13.00
C VAL A 37 -54.43 -124.29 13.26
N ILE A 38 -55.16 -123.95 12.20
CA ILE A 38 -56.61 -123.77 12.24
C ILE A 38 -57.22 -125.07 11.71
N THR A 39 -58.00 -125.74 12.55
CA THR A 39 -58.72 -126.95 12.18
C THR A 39 -60.21 -126.66 12.16
N ALA A 40 -60.86 -126.86 11.03
CA ALA A 40 -62.31 -126.78 10.90
C ALA A 40 -62.87 -128.17 10.64
N THR A 41 -63.58 -128.74 11.62
CA THR A 41 -64.18 -130.07 11.55
C THR A 41 -65.70 -129.94 11.44
N LEU A 42 -66.35 -130.76 10.63
CA LEU A 42 -67.82 -130.75 10.58
C LEU A 42 -68.39 -131.19 11.95
N LYS A 43 -69.37 -130.45 12.48
CA LYS A 43 -69.98 -130.74 13.79
C LYS A 43 -70.73 -132.07 13.82
N ASP A 44 -70.90 -132.60 15.01
CA ASP A 44 -71.80 -133.74 15.26
C ASP A 44 -73.26 -133.38 14.91
N GLY A 45 -74.03 -134.36 14.42
CA GLY A 45 -75.43 -134.18 14.01
C GLY A 45 -75.67 -134.00 12.50
N PHE A 46 -74.59 -133.86 11.73
CA PHE A 46 -74.60 -133.88 10.25
C PHE A 46 -74.36 -135.28 9.67
N THR A 47 -74.43 -136.31 10.49
CA THR A 47 -74.25 -137.71 10.10
C THR A 47 -75.57 -138.49 10.21
N LYS A 48 -75.63 -139.63 9.53
CA LYS A 48 -76.68 -140.64 9.65
C LYS A 48 -76.05 -142.03 9.73
N SER A 49 -76.78 -142.95 10.37
CA SER A 49 -76.41 -144.36 10.39
C SER A 49 -76.44 -144.95 8.99
N LEU A 50 -75.45 -145.80 8.68
CA LEU A 50 -75.45 -146.63 7.48
C LEU A 50 -76.48 -147.79 7.57
N GLY A 51 -77.09 -147.99 8.75
CA GLY A 51 -78.06 -149.06 9.00
C GLY A 51 -77.43 -150.43 9.27
N ASP A 52 -76.12 -150.47 9.53
CA ASP A 52 -75.38 -151.66 9.92
C ASP A 52 -75.42 -151.90 11.45
N ALA A 53 -75.10 -153.13 11.88
CA ALA A 53 -75.15 -153.51 13.30
C ALA A 53 -74.19 -152.70 14.19
N GLU A 54 -73.11 -152.18 13.62
CA GLU A 54 -72.10 -151.35 14.33
C GLU A 54 -72.48 -149.86 14.36
N ASN A 55 -73.61 -149.48 13.75
CA ASN A 55 -74.12 -148.10 13.68
C ASN A 55 -73.10 -147.10 13.11
N THR A 56 -72.43 -147.48 12.02
CA THR A 56 -71.43 -146.66 11.36
C THR A 56 -72.05 -145.35 10.89
N GLN A 57 -71.48 -144.23 11.32
CA GLN A 57 -71.95 -142.90 10.96
C GLN A 57 -71.29 -142.41 9.67
N ILE A 58 -72.10 -142.05 8.68
CA ILE A 58 -71.66 -141.38 7.45
C ILE A 58 -72.28 -139.99 7.37
N ILE A 59 -71.69 -139.08 6.60
CA ILE A 59 -72.27 -137.74 6.43
C ILE A 59 -73.65 -137.85 5.76
N ASP A 60 -74.64 -137.20 6.37
CA ASP A 60 -75.98 -137.08 5.82
C ASP A 60 -76.01 -135.94 4.80
N THR A 61 -75.95 -136.30 3.52
CA THR A 61 -75.92 -135.34 2.41
C THR A 61 -77.20 -134.50 2.29
N THR A 62 -78.27 -134.84 3.01
CA THR A 62 -79.49 -134.01 3.11
C THR A 62 -79.32 -132.84 4.09
N LYS A 63 -78.38 -132.94 5.04
CA LYS A 63 -78.06 -131.91 6.03
C LYS A 63 -76.76 -131.17 5.73
N PHE A 64 -75.84 -131.83 5.04
CA PHE A 64 -74.57 -131.24 4.60
C PHE A 64 -74.30 -131.57 3.13
N GLU A 65 -74.48 -130.59 2.26
CA GLU A 65 -74.54 -130.80 0.82
C GLU A 65 -73.13 -131.00 0.23
N PHE A 66 -73.00 -131.99 -0.64
CA PHE A 66 -71.78 -132.29 -1.38
C PHE A 66 -71.76 -131.60 -2.75
N GLY A 67 -70.62 -131.66 -3.45
CA GLY A 67 -70.44 -131.08 -4.80
C GLY A 67 -70.14 -129.58 -4.82
N ARG A 68 -69.79 -128.99 -3.68
CA ARG A 68 -69.47 -127.56 -3.52
C ARG A 68 -68.26 -127.37 -2.62
N TYR A 69 -67.63 -126.20 -2.71
CA TYR A 69 -66.61 -125.77 -1.76
C TYR A 69 -67.26 -125.11 -0.54
N TYR A 70 -66.62 -125.30 0.60
CA TYR A 70 -66.86 -124.50 1.80
C TYR A 70 -65.59 -123.67 2.02
N LYS A 71 -65.71 -122.35 1.87
CA LYS A 71 -64.60 -121.39 1.89
C LYS A 71 -64.47 -120.82 3.30
N PHE A 72 -63.24 -120.71 3.79
CA PHE A 72 -62.96 -120.18 5.12
C PHE A 72 -62.21 -118.85 4.99
N ASP A 73 -62.80 -117.79 5.55
CA ASP A 73 -62.16 -116.50 5.68
C ASP A 73 -61.42 -116.44 7.01
N ILE A 74 -60.12 -116.13 6.94
CA ILE A 74 -59.19 -116.16 8.06
C ILE A 74 -58.50 -114.79 8.13
N PRO A 75 -59.03 -113.82 8.90
CA PRO A 75 -58.48 -112.47 8.98
C PRO A 75 -57.25 -112.43 9.88
N THR A 76 -56.13 -111.92 9.36
CA THR A 76 -54.87 -111.77 10.11
C THR A 76 -54.27 -110.37 9.95
N LYS A 77 -53.45 -109.95 10.92
CA LYS A 77 -52.65 -108.72 10.88
C LYS A 77 -51.17 -109.03 11.09
N VAL A 78 -50.27 -108.40 10.35
CA VAL A 78 -48.82 -108.55 10.58
C VAL A 78 -48.45 -107.89 11.91
N LYS A 79 -47.69 -108.59 12.75
CA LYS A 79 -47.22 -108.03 14.02
C LYS A 79 -46.20 -106.90 13.79
N ALA A 80 -46.17 -105.93 14.70
CA ALA A 80 -45.34 -104.74 14.54
C ALA A 80 -43.83 -105.00 14.66
N ASP A 81 -43.45 -106.10 15.32
CA ASP A 81 -42.07 -106.53 15.54
C ASP A 81 -41.53 -107.42 14.42
N VAL A 82 -42.32 -107.69 13.37
CA VAL A 82 -41.87 -108.46 12.20
C VAL A 82 -40.83 -107.63 11.43
N PRO A 83 -39.59 -108.13 11.27
CA PRO A 83 -38.58 -107.42 10.51
C PRO A 83 -39.03 -107.17 9.06
N GLY A 84 -38.70 -105.98 8.55
CA GLY A 84 -38.93 -105.63 7.14
C GLY A 84 -38.27 -106.65 6.20
N GLY A 85 -38.92 -106.90 5.08
CA GLY A 85 -38.49 -107.86 4.08
C GLY A 85 -38.91 -109.32 4.32
N VAL A 86 -39.44 -109.71 5.49
CA VAL A 86 -39.69 -111.14 5.77
C VAL A 86 -40.92 -111.67 5.03
N ASP A 87 -40.84 -112.88 4.46
CA ASP A 87 -41.97 -113.59 3.88
C ASP A 87 -42.88 -114.18 4.96
N ILE A 88 -44.19 -114.12 4.72
CA ILE A 88 -45.26 -114.69 5.54
C ILE A 88 -45.91 -115.80 4.75
N GLU A 89 -45.84 -117.03 5.24
CA GLU A 89 -46.32 -118.22 4.54
C GLU A 89 -47.64 -118.74 5.12
N ASN A 90 -48.49 -119.28 4.25
CA ASN A 90 -49.73 -119.95 4.64
C ASN A 90 -49.92 -121.23 3.82
N THR A 91 -50.22 -122.34 4.51
CA THR A 91 -50.53 -123.65 3.91
C THR A 91 -51.81 -124.21 4.50
N ALA A 92 -52.58 -124.96 3.71
CA ALA A 92 -53.75 -125.66 4.20
C ALA A 92 -53.80 -127.10 3.63
N ALA A 93 -54.60 -127.95 4.25
CA ALA A 93 -54.88 -129.30 3.75
C ALA A 93 -56.33 -129.66 4.07
N GLN A 94 -56.95 -130.44 3.19
CA GLN A 94 -58.27 -131.01 3.41
C GLN A 94 -58.12 -132.49 3.79
N VAL A 95 -58.76 -132.88 4.89
CA VAL A 95 -58.84 -134.28 5.33
C VAL A 95 -60.26 -134.78 5.12
N VAL A 96 -60.39 -135.97 4.53
CA VAL A 96 -61.68 -136.63 4.36
C VAL A 96 -61.62 -137.96 5.11
N ASN A 97 -62.52 -138.15 6.06
CA ASN A 97 -62.67 -139.43 6.75
C ASN A 97 -63.78 -140.20 6.03
N TYR A 98 -63.45 -141.35 5.43
CA TYR A 98 -64.43 -142.20 4.79
C TYR A 98 -64.37 -143.63 5.35
N TYR A 99 -65.53 -144.25 5.48
CA TYR A 99 -65.62 -145.64 5.91
C TYR A 99 -65.47 -146.56 4.70
N ASN A 100 -64.52 -147.50 4.78
CA ASN A 100 -64.33 -148.52 3.76
C ASN A 100 -65.12 -149.78 4.17
N PRO A 101 -66.25 -150.09 3.51
CA PRO A 101 -67.14 -151.19 3.92
C PRO A 101 -66.48 -152.57 3.76
N THR A 102 -65.43 -152.68 2.95
CA THR A 102 -64.70 -153.94 2.72
C THR A 102 -63.75 -154.27 3.86
N THR A 103 -63.06 -153.27 4.42
CA THR A 103 -62.09 -153.43 5.50
C THR A 103 -62.68 -153.15 6.89
N LYS A 104 -63.89 -152.58 6.94
CA LYS A 104 -64.55 -152.06 8.14
C LYS A 104 -63.70 -151.04 8.93
N LYS A 105 -62.84 -150.28 8.25
CA LYS A 105 -62.00 -149.24 8.87
C LYS A 105 -62.33 -147.87 8.28
N VAL A 106 -62.16 -146.83 9.10
CA VAL A 106 -62.18 -145.44 8.65
C VAL A 106 -60.80 -145.09 8.11
N GLU A 107 -60.74 -144.76 6.83
CA GLU A 107 -59.53 -144.25 6.17
C GLU A 107 -59.57 -142.73 6.13
N LYS A 108 -58.39 -142.10 6.27
CA LYS A 108 -58.24 -140.64 6.42
C LYS A 108 -57.28 -140.04 5.39
N PRO A 109 -57.60 -140.06 4.09
CA PRO A 109 -56.79 -139.35 3.09
C PRO A 109 -56.75 -137.85 3.38
N SER A 110 -55.55 -137.27 3.32
CA SER A 110 -55.32 -135.83 3.36
C SER A 110 -54.74 -135.34 2.03
N LYS A 111 -55.27 -134.26 1.45
CA LYS A 111 -54.67 -133.56 0.31
C LYS A 111 -54.27 -132.13 0.68
N PRO A 112 -53.00 -131.72 0.48
CA PRO A 112 -52.58 -130.33 0.71
C PRO A 112 -53.14 -129.38 -0.36
N THR A 113 -53.25 -128.09 -0.03
CA THR A 113 -53.55 -126.99 -0.94
C THR A 113 -52.27 -126.30 -1.40
N GLU A 114 -52.39 -125.34 -2.33
CA GLU A 114 -51.30 -124.43 -2.69
C GLU A 114 -50.79 -123.65 -1.48
N LYS A 115 -49.49 -123.39 -1.46
CA LYS A 115 -48.82 -122.50 -0.51
C LYS A 115 -48.91 -121.06 -1.01
N ARG A 116 -49.28 -120.12 -0.14
CA ARG A 116 -49.31 -118.67 -0.45
C ARG A 116 -48.25 -117.93 0.38
N VAL A 117 -47.63 -116.90 -0.20
CA VAL A 117 -46.54 -116.13 0.42
C VAL A 117 -46.74 -114.63 0.20
N ASN A 118 -46.81 -113.86 1.29
CA ASN A 118 -46.80 -112.40 1.29
C ASN A 118 -45.47 -111.88 1.86
N ASN A 119 -45.15 -110.59 1.72
CA ASN A 119 -43.87 -110.03 2.14
C ASN A 119 -44.06 -108.68 2.85
N VAL A 120 -43.35 -108.47 3.96
CA VAL A 120 -43.30 -107.16 4.63
C VAL A 120 -42.33 -106.26 3.84
N PRO A 121 -42.68 -105.00 3.48
CA PRO A 121 -41.76 -104.12 2.77
C PRO A 121 -40.42 -103.91 3.52
N VAL A 122 -39.36 -103.60 2.77
CA VAL A 122 -38.03 -103.29 3.34
C VAL A 122 -37.72 -101.81 3.14
N GLU A 123 -37.24 -101.15 4.19
CA GLU A 123 -36.84 -99.74 4.16
C GLU A 123 -35.32 -99.61 4.08
N VAL A 124 -34.81 -98.63 3.33
CA VAL A 124 -33.40 -98.23 3.36
C VAL A 124 -33.27 -96.75 3.68
N GLU A 125 -32.20 -96.42 4.38
CA GLU A 125 -31.80 -95.05 4.68
C GLU A 125 -30.34 -94.83 4.30
N PHE A 126 -30.04 -93.59 3.91
CA PHE A 126 -28.69 -93.10 3.67
C PHE A 126 -28.65 -91.62 4.02
N ASN A 127 -27.54 -91.16 4.57
CA ASN A 127 -27.36 -89.79 5.05
C ASN A 127 -26.13 -89.16 4.39
N PHE A 128 -26.18 -87.84 4.24
CA PHE A 128 -25.11 -87.00 3.74
C PHE A 128 -24.72 -85.96 4.79
N THR A 129 -23.55 -85.37 4.66
CA THR A 129 -23.10 -84.24 5.48
C THR A 129 -22.82 -83.02 4.60
N LYS A 130 -22.89 -81.84 5.23
CA LYS A 130 -22.58 -80.55 4.66
C LYS A 130 -21.48 -79.92 5.50
N ARG A 131 -20.36 -79.61 4.84
CA ARG A 131 -19.29 -78.80 5.41
C ARG A 131 -19.25 -77.44 4.73
N LEU A 132 -19.03 -76.41 5.53
CA LEU A 132 -18.77 -75.04 5.06
C LEU A 132 -17.38 -74.63 5.55
N GLU A 133 -16.47 -74.36 4.63
CA GLU A 133 -15.20 -73.74 4.91
C GLU A 133 -15.33 -72.21 4.88
N GLY A 134 -14.64 -71.52 5.79
CA GLY A 134 -14.55 -70.05 5.77
C GLY A 134 -15.51 -69.33 6.71
N ARG A 135 -16.53 -70.01 7.28
CA ARG A 135 -17.29 -69.56 8.47
C ARG A 135 -18.14 -70.70 9.05
N GLU A 136 -18.78 -70.45 10.18
CA GLU A 136 -19.74 -71.41 10.77
C GLU A 136 -20.94 -71.67 9.85
N LEU A 137 -21.34 -72.94 9.77
CA LEU A 137 -22.53 -73.42 9.07
C LEU A 137 -23.78 -73.20 9.92
N LYS A 138 -24.83 -72.61 9.35
CA LYS A 138 -26.13 -72.44 10.02
C LYS A 138 -27.10 -73.55 9.61
N ALA A 139 -28.06 -73.86 10.50
CA ALA A 139 -29.17 -74.74 10.16
C ALA A 139 -30.02 -74.13 9.04
N ASN A 140 -30.53 -74.98 8.14
CA ASN A 140 -31.40 -74.62 7.02
C ASN A 140 -30.78 -73.68 5.97
N GLU A 141 -29.44 -73.64 5.89
CA GLU A 141 -28.69 -72.73 5.01
C GLU A 141 -28.58 -73.23 3.57
N PHE A 142 -28.26 -74.52 3.38
CA PHE A 142 -28.11 -75.17 2.08
C PHE A 142 -29.19 -76.21 1.85
N SER A 143 -29.62 -76.36 0.60
CA SER A 143 -30.70 -77.28 0.21
C SER A 143 -30.17 -78.39 -0.69
N PHE A 144 -30.67 -79.61 -0.54
CA PHE A 144 -30.21 -80.81 -1.25
C PHE A 144 -31.41 -81.54 -1.82
N VAL A 145 -31.29 -82.05 -3.03
CA VAL A 145 -32.38 -82.76 -3.72
C VAL A 145 -32.02 -84.22 -3.89
N LEU A 146 -32.98 -85.10 -3.65
CA LEU A 146 -32.92 -86.52 -4.00
C LEU A 146 -33.71 -86.74 -5.28
N LYS A 147 -33.09 -87.37 -6.28
CA LYS A 147 -33.68 -87.69 -7.58
C LYS A 147 -33.65 -89.18 -7.87
N ASP A 148 -34.66 -89.68 -8.57
CA ASP A 148 -34.67 -91.03 -9.13
C ASP A 148 -33.83 -91.13 -10.43
N SER A 149 -33.80 -92.32 -11.04
CA SER A 149 -33.04 -92.60 -12.26
C SER A 149 -33.54 -91.84 -13.49
N GLU A 150 -34.76 -91.30 -13.47
CA GLU A 150 -35.32 -90.48 -14.55
C GLU A 150 -35.05 -88.97 -14.31
N GLY A 151 -34.38 -88.63 -13.20
CA GLY A 151 -34.06 -87.27 -12.82
C GLY A 151 -35.21 -86.53 -12.13
N LYS A 152 -36.30 -87.22 -11.79
CA LYS A 152 -37.44 -86.63 -11.07
C LYS A 152 -37.08 -86.43 -9.61
N THR A 153 -37.32 -85.21 -9.10
CA THR A 153 -37.13 -84.88 -7.68
C THR A 153 -38.15 -85.64 -6.83
N LEU A 154 -37.64 -86.43 -5.90
CA LEU A 154 -38.43 -87.17 -4.90
C LEU A 154 -38.60 -86.34 -3.62
N GLU A 155 -37.52 -85.69 -3.18
CA GLU A 155 -37.50 -84.94 -1.94
C GLU A 155 -36.47 -83.81 -2.02
N THR A 156 -36.70 -82.73 -1.28
CA THR A 156 -35.72 -81.66 -1.06
C THR A 156 -35.64 -81.39 0.42
N VAL A 157 -34.44 -81.46 0.98
CA VAL A 157 -34.17 -81.25 2.41
C VAL A 157 -33.09 -80.19 2.59
N LYS A 158 -32.88 -79.76 3.83
CA LYS A 158 -31.82 -78.81 4.17
C LYS A 158 -30.88 -79.39 5.21
N ASN A 159 -29.68 -78.83 5.32
CA ASN A 159 -28.76 -79.22 6.40
C ASN A 159 -29.28 -78.77 7.78
N ASP A 160 -29.01 -79.55 8.81
CA ASP A 160 -29.14 -79.09 10.20
C ASP A 160 -27.91 -78.27 10.66
N ALA A 161 -27.91 -77.81 11.92
CA ALA A 161 -26.82 -77.00 12.49
C ALA A 161 -25.47 -77.74 12.58
N SER A 162 -25.49 -79.08 12.63
CA SER A 162 -24.29 -79.92 12.63
C SER A 162 -23.86 -80.32 11.23
N GLY A 163 -24.59 -79.89 10.20
CA GLY A 163 -24.34 -80.22 8.81
C GLY A 163 -24.95 -81.54 8.34
N ASN A 164 -25.81 -82.20 9.12
CA ASN A 164 -26.44 -83.43 8.64
C ASN A 164 -27.52 -83.12 7.59
N VAL A 165 -27.55 -83.93 6.54
CA VAL A 165 -28.53 -83.89 5.44
C VAL A 165 -29.26 -85.23 5.43
N LYS A 166 -30.51 -85.24 5.90
CA LYS A 166 -31.31 -86.45 6.12
C LYS A 166 -32.55 -86.45 5.24
N PHE A 167 -32.66 -87.47 4.39
CA PHE A 167 -33.84 -87.76 3.57
C PHE A 167 -34.79 -88.72 4.29
N SER A 168 -36.04 -88.75 3.83
CA SER A 168 -37.04 -89.74 4.22
C SER A 168 -36.59 -91.14 3.75
N LYS A 169 -36.98 -92.18 4.49
CA LYS A 169 -36.64 -93.58 4.15
C LYS A 169 -37.30 -93.98 2.83
N LEU A 170 -36.58 -94.77 2.03
CA LEU A 170 -37.13 -95.37 0.81
C LEU A 170 -37.67 -96.77 1.10
N GLU A 171 -38.90 -97.04 0.67
CA GLU A 171 -39.60 -98.32 0.87
C GLU A 171 -39.61 -99.16 -0.43
N PHE A 172 -39.26 -100.44 -0.32
CA PHE A 172 -39.28 -101.41 -1.42
C PHE A 172 -40.17 -102.62 -1.11
N LYS A 173 -40.98 -103.02 -2.09
CA LYS A 173 -41.91 -104.15 -2.02
C LYS A 173 -41.47 -105.30 -2.92
N LYS A 174 -41.94 -106.51 -2.62
CA LYS A 174 -41.78 -107.67 -3.50
C LYS A 174 -42.37 -107.39 -4.89
N GLY A 175 -41.61 -107.69 -5.94
CA GLY A 175 -41.88 -107.24 -7.32
C GLY A 175 -41.07 -106.01 -7.77
N GLN A 176 -40.31 -105.37 -6.88
CA GLN A 176 -39.37 -104.28 -7.19
C GLN A 176 -37.90 -104.74 -7.09
N GLU A 177 -37.63 -106.03 -7.30
CA GLU A 177 -36.28 -106.58 -7.32
C GLU A 177 -35.47 -105.97 -8.47
N GLY A 178 -34.19 -105.70 -8.22
CA GLY A 178 -33.31 -105.07 -9.19
C GLY A 178 -32.47 -103.96 -8.59
N VAL A 179 -31.85 -103.19 -9.48
CA VAL A 179 -30.94 -102.10 -9.13
C VAL A 179 -31.67 -100.78 -9.32
N HIS A 180 -31.82 -100.01 -8.25
CA HIS A 180 -32.43 -98.68 -8.24
C HIS A 180 -31.34 -97.64 -8.03
N ASN A 181 -31.23 -96.70 -8.96
CA ASN A 181 -30.22 -95.63 -8.89
C ASN A 181 -30.87 -94.30 -8.55
N TYR A 182 -30.26 -93.59 -7.61
CA TYR A 182 -30.64 -92.27 -7.17
C TYR A 182 -29.47 -91.33 -7.24
N THR A 183 -29.75 -90.04 -7.35
CA THR A 183 -28.73 -88.99 -7.30
C THR A 183 -29.10 -87.96 -6.24
N VAL A 184 -28.13 -87.59 -5.42
CA VAL A 184 -28.22 -86.47 -4.48
C VAL A 184 -27.29 -85.36 -4.95
N GLU A 185 -27.81 -84.15 -5.06
CA GLU A 185 -27.03 -82.96 -5.44
C GLU A 185 -27.46 -81.74 -4.60
N GLU A 186 -26.51 -80.83 -4.37
CA GLU A 186 -26.78 -79.53 -3.73
C GLU A 186 -27.49 -78.58 -4.69
N VAL A 187 -28.51 -77.87 -4.21
CA VAL A 187 -29.14 -76.77 -4.94
C VAL A 187 -28.25 -75.55 -4.81
N LYS A 188 -27.68 -75.12 -5.94
CA LYS A 188 -26.93 -73.86 -6.02
C LYS A 188 -27.79 -72.69 -5.53
N GLY A 189 -27.33 -72.02 -4.46
CA GLY A 189 -27.98 -70.82 -3.94
C GLY A 189 -27.58 -69.54 -4.68
N SER A 190 -28.07 -68.41 -4.18
CA SER A 190 -27.84 -67.07 -4.77
C SER A 190 -26.69 -66.28 -4.15
N ASP A 191 -26.11 -66.73 -3.03
CA ASP A 191 -25.05 -66.02 -2.32
C ASP A 191 -23.75 -66.06 -3.14
N ALA A 192 -23.40 -64.91 -3.72
CA ALA A 192 -22.22 -64.77 -4.58
C ALA A 192 -20.89 -64.95 -3.82
N THR A 193 -20.90 -64.91 -2.48
CA THR A 193 -19.70 -65.11 -1.65
C THR A 193 -19.42 -66.59 -1.38
N VAL A 194 -20.37 -67.48 -1.68
CA VAL A 194 -20.27 -68.93 -1.49
C VAL A 194 -19.90 -69.60 -2.81
N THR A 195 -18.79 -70.32 -2.81
CA THR A 195 -18.52 -71.34 -3.84
C THR A 195 -19.29 -72.60 -3.45
N TYR A 196 -20.34 -72.89 -4.19
CA TYR A 196 -21.21 -74.05 -3.98
C TYR A 196 -20.57 -75.33 -4.53
N ASP A 197 -20.78 -76.44 -3.84
CA ASP A 197 -20.35 -77.75 -4.30
C ASP A 197 -21.14 -78.18 -5.55
N THR A 198 -20.42 -78.69 -6.54
CA THR A 198 -21.00 -79.23 -7.78
C THR A 198 -21.09 -80.75 -7.78
N MET A 199 -20.69 -81.39 -6.68
CA MET A 199 -20.70 -82.83 -6.49
C MET A 199 -22.12 -83.41 -6.63
N LYS A 200 -22.18 -84.61 -7.21
CA LYS A 200 -23.41 -85.42 -7.29
C LYS A 200 -23.10 -86.79 -6.71
N ALA A 201 -23.76 -87.12 -5.62
CA ALA A 201 -23.63 -88.43 -5.01
C ALA A 201 -24.59 -89.42 -5.70
N ASN A 202 -24.04 -90.49 -6.26
CA ASN A 202 -24.84 -91.57 -6.82
C ASN A 202 -25.08 -92.64 -5.75
N VAL A 203 -26.34 -92.97 -5.53
CA VAL A 203 -26.76 -94.00 -4.56
C VAL A 203 -27.40 -95.14 -5.31
N THR A 204 -26.83 -96.32 -5.19
CA THR A 204 -27.39 -97.53 -5.79
C THR A 204 -27.99 -98.40 -4.69
N VAL A 205 -29.28 -98.70 -4.78
CA VAL A 205 -29.96 -99.65 -3.90
C VAL A 205 -30.23 -100.93 -4.67
N THR A 206 -29.65 -102.03 -4.23
CA THR A 206 -29.91 -103.36 -4.82
C THR A 206 -30.94 -104.08 -3.97
N VAL A 207 -32.10 -104.38 -4.56
CA VAL A 207 -33.18 -105.12 -3.93
C VAL A 207 -33.16 -106.55 -4.45
N LYS A 208 -32.96 -107.52 -3.56
CA LYS A 208 -32.89 -108.95 -3.88
C LYS A 208 -33.76 -109.75 -2.93
N HIS A 209 -34.55 -110.68 -3.47
CA HIS A 209 -35.21 -111.70 -2.67
C HIS A 209 -34.29 -112.90 -2.46
N ASP A 210 -34.00 -113.23 -1.21
CA ASP A 210 -33.35 -114.49 -0.84
C ASP A 210 -34.43 -115.54 -0.59
N GLY A 211 -34.64 -116.43 -1.58
CA GLY A 211 -35.62 -117.51 -1.47
C GLY A 211 -35.31 -118.57 -0.41
N THR A 212 -34.06 -118.62 0.10
CA THR A 212 -33.64 -119.57 1.14
C THR A 212 -33.91 -118.99 2.53
N ALA A 213 -33.51 -117.74 2.75
CA ALA A 213 -33.82 -117.00 3.97
C ALA A 213 -35.26 -116.46 4.00
N LYS A 214 -35.98 -116.56 2.88
CA LYS A 214 -37.37 -116.10 2.68
C LYS A 214 -37.54 -114.63 3.06
N VAL A 215 -36.62 -113.79 2.58
CA VAL A 215 -36.56 -112.36 2.93
C VAL A 215 -36.17 -111.52 1.72
N LEU A 216 -36.74 -110.33 1.61
CA LEU A 216 -36.37 -109.27 0.69
C LEU A 216 -35.30 -108.40 1.36
N ILE A 217 -34.13 -108.31 0.73
CA ILE A 217 -32.99 -107.55 1.22
C ILE A 217 -32.80 -106.36 0.29
N ALA A 218 -32.81 -105.16 0.84
CA ALA A 218 -32.40 -103.95 0.14
C ALA A 218 -31.06 -103.48 0.71
N THR A 219 -30.02 -103.50 -0.12
CA THR A 219 -28.68 -103.10 0.28
C THR A 219 -28.31 -101.81 -0.44
N VAL A 220 -27.93 -100.79 0.32
CA VAL A 220 -27.32 -99.58 -0.22
C VAL A 220 -25.87 -99.88 -0.58
N GLY A 221 -25.49 -99.65 -1.84
CA GLY A 221 -24.12 -99.78 -2.30
C GLY A 221 -23.20 -98.69 -1.73
N ASP A 222 -21.90 -98.85 -1.94
CA ASP A 222 -20.92 -97.87 -1.48
C ASP A 222 -21.14 -96.52 -2.18
N ILE A 223 -21.29 -95.48 -1.38
CA ILE A 223 -21.39 -94.10 -1.86
C ILE A 223 -19.98 -93.51 -1.75
N ALA A 224 -19.38 -93.17 -2.89
CA ALA A 224 -17.98 -92.76 -2.99
C ALA A 224 -17.64 -91.53 -2.13
N ASP A 225 -18.59 -90.59 -2.04
CA ASP A 225 -18.46 -89.40 -1.23
C ASP A 225 -19.84 -89.02 -0.68
N LYS A 226 -19.88 -88.61 0.58
CA LYS A 226 -21.09 -88.30 1.33
C LYS A 226 -21.08 -86.87 1.89
N GLU A 227 -20.02 -86.10 1.66
CA GLU A 227 -19.87 -84.75 2.21
C GLU A 227 -19.86 -83.70 1.11
N PHE A 228 -20.88 -82.84 1.10
CA PHE A 228 -20.90 -81.67 0.22
C PHE A 228 -20.09 -80.54 0.86
N ASN A 229 -19.15 -79.95 0.13
CA ASN A 229 -18.18 -78.98 0.64
C ASN A 229 -18.35 -77.61 -0.03
N ASN A 230 -18.90 -76.62 0.71
CA ASN A 230 -18.93 -75.23 0.28
C ASN A 230 -17.76 -74.45 0.86
N ARG A 231 -17.40 -73.35 0.21
CA ARG A 231 -16.36 -72.43 0.69
C ARG A 231 -16.79 -70.98 0.60
N VAL A 232 -16.62 -70.24 1.68
CA VAL A 232 -16.66 -68.76 1.71
C VAL A 232 -15.23 -68.25 1.68
N THR A 233 -14.93 -67.38 0.72
CA THR A 233 -13.60 -66.76 0.61
C THR A 233 -13.71 -65.29 0.99
N PRO A 234 -12.95 -64.78 1.97
CA PRO A 234 -12.96 -63.36 2.28
C PRO A 234 -12.35 -62.55 1.10
N PRO A 235 -12.82 -61.32 0.86
CA PRO A 235 -12.22 -60.44 -0.12
C PRO A 235 -10.81 -60.05 0.32
N THR A 236 -9.97 -59.65 -0.64
CA THR A 236 -8.73 -58.94 -0.36
C THR A 236 -9.02 -57.53 0.12
N GLU A 237 -8.19 -56.98 1.01
CA GLU A 237 -8.31 -55.58 1.41
C GLU A 237 -8.13 -54.67 0.17
N PRO A 238 -9.09 -53.76 -0.11
CA PRO A 238 -9.01 -52.86 -1.25
C PRO A 238 -7.76 -51.97 -1.16
N LYS A 239 -7.00 -51.88 -2.25
CA LYS A 239 -5.85 -50.98 -2.34
C LYS A 239 -6.27 -49.68 -3.00
N PHE A 240 -5.86 -48.54 -2.41
CA PHE A 240 -6.15 -47.22 -2.96
C PHE A 240 -5.08 -46.21 -2.51
N GLN A 241 -4.87 -45.19 -3.34
CA GLN A 241 -3.87 -44.15 -3.22
C GLN A 241 -4.52 -42.81 -3.64
N PRO A 242 -5.29 -42.18 -2.73
CA PRO A 242 -5.97 -40.93 -3.05
C PRO A 242 -4.96 -39.80 -3.19
N GLU A 243 -5.27 -38.78 -3.98
CA GLU A 243 -4.37 -37.64 -4.19
C GLU A 243 -5.07 -36.33 -3.85
N LYS A 244 -4.29 -35.32 -3.49
CA LYS A 244 -4.81 -33.97 -3.24
C LYS A 244 -3.92 -32.93 -3.88
N TYR A 245 -4.53 -31.92 -4.48
CA TYR A 245 -3.84 -30.76 -5.05
C TYR A 245 -4.55 -29.46 -4.66
N VAL A 246 -3.85 -28.34 -4.80
CA VAL A 246 -4.46 -27.00 -4.73
C VAL A 246 -4.14 -26.29 -6.03
N VAL A 247 -5.16 -25.92 -6.78
CA VAL A 247 -5.02 -25.35 -8.12
C VAL A 247 -5.73 -24.00 -8.23
N SER A 248 -5.33 -23.20 -9.22
CA SER A 248 -5.86 -21.85 -9.42
C SER A 248 -7.24 -21.80 -10.10
N GLU A 249 -7.68 -22.89 -10.73
CA GLU A 249 -8.92 -22.94 -11.51
C GLU A 249 -9.70 -24.26 -11.32
N GLU A 250 -11.03 -24.16 -11.41
CA GLU A 250 -11.92 -25.33 -11.39
C GLU A 250 -11.79 -26.14 -12.68
N LYS A 251 -12.06 -27.44 -12.61
CA LYS A 251 -11.96 -28.41 -13.70
C LYS A 251 -10.56 -28.52 -14.30
N PHE A 252 -9.52 -28.17 -13.54
CA PHE A 252 -8.16 -28.37 -13.99
C PHE A 252 -7.87 -29.87 -14.11
N ASP A 253 -7.47 -30.27 -15.32
CA ASP A 253 -7.03 -31.62 -15.66
C ASP A 253 -7.93 -32.78 -15.18
N ILE A 254 -9.24 -32.66 -15.34
CA ILE A 254 -10.18 -33.70 -14.87
C ILE A 254 -9.92 -35.07 -15.52
N THR A 255 -9.64 -35.10 -16.82
CA THR A 255 -9.47 -36.35 -17.59
C THR A 255 -8.02 -36.68 -17.95
N GLY A 256 -7.07 -35.85 -17.50
CA GLY A 256 -5.65 -36.04 -17.76
C GLY A 256 -4.90 -36.61 -16.55
N ASP A 257 -3.58 -36.65 -16.73
CA ASP A 257 -2.60 -37.16 -15.78
C ASP A 257 -1.62 -36.07 -15.30
N LYS A 258 -1.95 -34.78 -15.49
CA LYS A 258 -1.20 -33.66 -14.91
C LYS A 258 -1.31 -33.70 -13.38
N LEU A 259 -0.40 -33.03 -12.70
CA LEU A 259 -0.24 -33.04 -11.23
C LEU A 259 0.32 -34.36 -10.64
N VAL A 260 0.18 -35.50 -11.33
CA VAL A 260 0.56 -36.81 -10.77
C VAL A 260 2.07 -36.90 -10.48
N ASP A 261 2.89 -36.18 -11.24
CA ASP A 261 4.34 -36.11 -11.08
C ASP A 261 4.85 -34.92 -10.26
N ASP A 262 3.95 -34.08 -9.72
CA ASP A 262 4.29 -32.89 -8.93
C ASP A 262 5.03 -33.24 -7.63
N ASP A 263 4.72 -34.37 -7.00
CA ASP A 263 5.41 -34.81 -5.78
C ASP A 263 6.42 -35.96 -6.04
N LYS A 264 6.86 -36.15 -7.29
CA LYS A 264 7.65 -37.33 -7.71
C LYS A 264 9.04 -37.36 -7.08
N GLU A 265 9.56 -36.22 -6.66
CA GLU A 265 10.82 -36.05 -5.96
C GLU A 265 10.76 -36.51 -4.48
N LEU A 266 9.56 -36.64 -3.91
CA LEU A 266 9.36 -37.14 -2.55
C LEU A 266 9.49 -38.67 -2.48
N ALA A 267 10.07 -39.16 -1.39
CA ALA A 267 10.25 -40.60 -1.20
C ALA A 267 8.91 -41.28 -0.85
N ASP A 268 8.13 -40.62 0.00
CA ASP A 268 6.74 -40.94 0.27
C ASP A 268 5.96 -39.63 0.39
N LYS A 269 5.30 -39.22 -0.71
CA LYS A 269 4.53 -37.98 -0.77
C LYS A 269 3.46 -37.84 0.31
N TYR A 270 2.95 -38.96 0.86
CA TYR A 270 1.99 -38.94 1.94
C TYR A 270 2.67 -38.65 3.27
N GLU A 271 3.74 -39.36 3.62
CA GLU A 271 4.43 -39.15 4.89
C GLU A 271 5.19 -37.81 4.91
N ASP A 272 5.88 -37.48 3.83
CA ASP A 272 6.76 -36.31 3.71
C ASP A 272 5.98 -34.99 3.84
N THR A 273 4.88 -34.83 3.09
CA THR A 273 4.06 -33.60 3.12
C THR A 273 3.26 -33.45 4.40
N ASN A 274 2.83 -34.57 5.02
CA ASN A 274 2.14 -34.52 6.32
C ASN A 274 3.10 -34.16 7.46
N ALA A 275 4.38 -34.54 7.37
CA ALA A 275 5.42 -34.12 8.32
C ALA A 275 5.87 -32.66 8.09
N ASN A 276 6.08 -32.28 6.83
CA ASN A 276 6.43 -30.92 6.42
C ASN A 276 5.72 -30.54 5.12
N GLN A 277 4.71 -29.70 5.24
CA GLN A 277 3.91 -29.20 4.12
C GLN A 277 4.68 -28.39 3.06
N TYR A 278 5.91 -27.94 3.38
CA TYR A 278 6.83 -27.28 2.46
C TYR A 278 7.94 -28.22 1.95
N ALA A 279 7.76 -29.55 2.06
CA ALA A 279 8.74 -30.52 1.55
C ALA A 279 8.74 -30.61 0.01
N ASP A 280 7.58 -30.38 -0.61
CA ASP A 280 7.40 -30.33 -2.07
C ASP A 280 8.27 -29.20 -2.68
N ASP A 281 9.10 -29.58 -3.65
CA ASP A 281 9.84 -28.63 -4.48
C ASP A 281 9.04 -28.29 -5.73
N ALA A 282 8.57 -27.04 -5.81
CA ALA A 282 7.71 -26.58 -6.90
C ALA A 282 8.38 -26.45 -8.30
N SER A 283 9.52 -27.11 -8.53
CA SER A 283 10.31 -27.04 -9.77
C SER A 283 9.73 -27.86 -10.92
N ASN A 284 9.02 -28.96 -10.63
CA ASN A 284 8.24 -29.79 -11.56
C ASN A 284 6.76 -29.38 -11.65
N ASN A 285 6.25 -28.65 -10.65
CA ASN A 285 4.84 -28.26 -10.57
C ASN A 285 4.34 -27.41 -11.75
N GLU A 286 3.12 -27.66 -12.21
CA GLU A 286 2.51 -26.78 -13.21
C GLU A 286 2.20 -25.37 -12.66
N ALA A 287 2.03 -24.42 -13.57
CA ALA A 287 1.71 -23.04 -13.20
C ALA A 287 0.43 -22.93 -12.35
N GLN A 288 -0.55 -23.80 -12.61
CA GLN A 288 -1.82 -23.87 -11.92
C GLN A 288 -1.72 -24.48 -10.53
N ASN A 289 -0.76 -25.37 -10.26
CA ASN A 289 -0.56 -25.89 -8.91
C ASN A 289 -0.06 -24.74 -8.02
N LEU A 290 -0.83 -24.44 -6.98
CA LEU A 290 -0.58 -23.36 -6.04
C LEU A 290 0.12 -23.85 -4.76
N ASN A 291 0.43 -25.14 -4.60
CA ASN A 291 1.02 -25.65 -3.37
C ASN A 291 2.33 -24.89 -3.06
N THR A 292 2.52 -24.56 -1.79
CA THR A 292 3.62 -23.74 -1.24
C THR A 292 3.68 -22.28 -1.72
N LYS A 293 2.88 -21.90 -2.73
CA LYS A 293 2.88 -20.53 -3.28
C LYS A 293 2.22 -19.53 -2.35
N THR A 294 2.66 -18.28 -2.48
CA THR A 294 2.07 -17.14 -1.79
C THR A 294 0.76 -16.74 -2.45
N VAL A 295 -0.27 -16.52 -1.64
CA VAL A 295 -1.59 -16.06 -2.07
C VAL A 295 -2.01 -14.79 -1.35
N LYS A 296 -2.85 -13.99 -2.00
CA LYS A 296 -3.40 -12.75 -1.48
C LYS A 296 -4.83 -12.96 -0.98
N ARG A 297 -5.28 -12.03 -0.15
CA ARG A 297 -6.67 -11.96 0.29
C ARG A 297 -7.59 -11.80 -0.91
N GLY A 298 -8.62 -12.63 -1.00
CA GLY A 298 -9.55 -12.69 -2.13
C GLY A 298 -9.09 -13.61 -3.27
N ASP A 299 -7.88 -14.17 -3.23
CA ASP A 299 -7.47 -15.16 -4.22
C ASP A 299 -8.32 -16.43 -4.10
N LYS A 300 -8.57 -17.09 -5.24
CA LYS A 300 -9.28 -18.36 -5.29
C LYS A 300 -8.28 -19.51 -5.13
N LEU A 301 -8.65 -20.49 -4.31
CA LEU A 301 -7.94 -21.75 -4.16
C LEU A 301 -8.94 -22.88 -4.42
N VAL A 302 -8.69 -23.70 -5.43
CA VAL A 302 -9.51 -24.90 -5.69
C VAL A 302 -8.74 -26.10 -5.17
N TYR A 303 -9.21 -26.69 -4.08
CA TYR A 303 -8.65 -27.95 -3.62
C TYR A 303 -9.24 -29.08 -4.46
N GLN A 304 -8.38 -29.81 -5.16
CA GLN A 304 -8.79 -30.95 -5.97
C GLN A 304 -8.43 -32.24 -5.23
N VAL A 305 -9.42 -33.04 -4.83
CA VAL A 305 -9.23 -34.29 -4.07
C VAL A 305 -9.65 -35.48 -4.91
N TRP A 306 -8.77 -36.45 -5.10
CA TRP A 306 -8.96 -37.58 -6.00
C TRP A 306 -9.29 -38.83 -5.20
N LEU A 307 -10.53 -39.30 -5.36
CA LEU A 307 -10.96 -40.60 -4.82
C LEU A 307 -10.50 -41.70 -5.78
N ASP A 308 -9.60 -42.56 -5.32
CA ASP A 308 -9.00 -43.64 -6.09
C ASP A 308 -9.87 -44.92 -6.06
N THR A 309 -10.29 -45.38 -7.24
CA THR A 309 -10.89 -46.71 -7.43
C THR A 309 -10.12 -47.57 -8.43
N THR A 310 -8.92 -47.15 -8.82
CA THR A 310 -8.14 -47.69 -9.94
C THR A 310 -7.67 -49.12 -9.71
N LYS A 311 -7.49 -49.54 -8.44
CA LYS A 311 -7.06 -50.90 -8.07
C LYS A 311 -8.18 -51.80 -7.56
N PHE A 312 -9.43 -51.34 -7.57
CA PHE A 312 -10.57 -52.18 -7.19
C PHE A 312 -10.92 -53.17 -8.31
N ASP A 313 -11.37 -54.37 -7.94
CA ASP A 313 -11.81 -55.38 -8.89
C ASP A 313 -13.06 -54.90 -9.64
N ALA A 314 -13.05 -54.96 -10.98
CA ALA A 314 -14.13 -54.43 -11.82
C ALA A 314 -15.51 -55.08 -11.58
N ALA A 315 -15.55 -56.31 -11.07
CA ALA A 315 -16.78 -57.02 -10.71
C ALA A 315 -17.18 -56.81 -9.23
N ASN A 316 -16.41 -56.03 -8.48
CA ASN A 316 -16.50 -55.82 -7.05
C ASN A 316 -16.37 -57.11 -6.23
N LYS A 317 -15.41 -57.98 -6.59
CA LYS A 317 -15.04 -59.15 -5.76
C LYS A 317 -14.47 -58.76 -4.39
N ASP A 318 -14.07 -57.49 -4.25
CA ASP A 318 -13.60 -56.90 -2.99
C ASP A 318 -14.76 -56.60 -2.01
N ASN A 319 -16.02 -56.78 -2.43
CA ASN A 319 -17.23 -56.53 -1.64
C ASN A 319 -17.31 -55.10 -1.06
N ILE A 320 -16.84 -54.11 -1.82
CA ILE A 320 -16.87 -52.70 -1.42
C ILE A 320 -18.33 -52.25 -1.36
N GLN A 321 -18.72 -51.66 -0.23
CA GLN A 321 -20.08 -51.19 0.07
C GLN A 321 -20.23 -49.69 -0.17
N SER A 322 -19.22 -48.90 0.17
CA SER A 322 -19.23 -47.46 -0.03
C SER A 322 -17.82 -46.91 -0.16
N VAL A 323 -17.71 -45.79 -0.87
CA VAL A 323 -16.48 -45.00 -1.01
C VAL A 323 -16.79 -43.54 -0.70
N GLY A 324 -15.79 -42.80 -0.24
CA GLY A 324 -15.92 -41.37 -0.03
C GLY A 324 -14.61 -40.69 0.28
N ILE A 325 -14.66 -39.36 0.37
CA ILE A 325 -13.55 -38.51 0.82
C ILE A 325 -13.98 -37.69 2.04
N SER A 326 -12.98 -37.27 2.82
CA SER A 326 -13.09 -36.20 3.80
C SER A 326 -12.00 -35.17 3.56
N ASP A 327 -12.34 -33.88 3.59
CA ASP A 327 -11.41 -32.77 3.39
C ASP A 327 -11.57 -31.77 4.55
N ASP A 328 -10.49 -31.51 5.28
CA ASP A 328 -10.41 -30.57 6.39
C ASP A 328 -9.69 -29.31 5.92
N TYR A 329 -10.47 -28.27 5.62
CA TYR A 329 -9.98 -27.00 5.10
C TYR A 329 -9.94 -25.96 6.23
N ASP A 330 -9.04 -24.98 6.13
CA ASP A 330 -8.93 -23.92 7.14
C ASP A 330 -10.11 -22.93 7.06
N GLU A 331 -11.23 -23.27 7.72
CA GLU A 331 -12.45 -22.46 7.74
C GLU A 331 -12.27 -21.08 8.37
N ALA A 332 -11.22 -20.87 9.18
CA ALA A 332 -10.92 -19.56 9.74
C ALA A 332 -10.31 -18.62 8.68
N LYS A 333 -9.65 -19.19 7.66
CA LYS A 333 -8.91 -18.45 6.63
C LYS A 333 -9.56 -18.49 5.25
N LEU A 334 -10.47 -19.42 5.01
CA LEU A 334 -11.10 -19.63 3.72
C LEU A 334 -12.62 -19.48 3.79
N ASP A 335 -13.18 -18.81 2.78
CA ASP A 335 -14.59 -18.82 2.45
C ASP A 335 -14.86 -19.98 1.48
N LEU A 336 -15.79 -20.85 1.84
CA LEU A 336 -16.23 -22.00 1.04
C LEU A 336 -17.68 -21.81 0.61
N ASP A 337 -17.96 -22.04 -0.67
CA ASP A 337 -19.32 -22.16 -1.18
C ASP A 337 -19.63 -23.63 -1.43
N ALA A 338 -20.28 -24.27 -0.45
CA ALA A 338 -20.58 -25.70 -0.50
C ALA A 338 -21.41 -26.11 -1.73
N THR A 339 -22.18 -25.18 -2.32
CA THR A 339 -23.01 -25.46 -3.50
C THR A 339 -22.20 -25.62 -4.78
N LYS A 340 -20.94 -25.16 -4.76
CA LYS A 340 -20.00 -25.23 -5.89
C LYS A 340 -19.04 -26.40 -5.80
N ILE A 341 -19.10 -27.21 -4.75
CA ILE A 341 -18.31 -28.44 -4.70
C ILE A 341 -18.82 -29.38 -5.78
N LYS A 342 -17.91 -29.84 -6.63
CA LYS A 342 -18.24 -30.70 -7.78
C LYS A 342 -17.37 -31.95 -7.78
N ALA A 343 -17.96 -33.08 -8.17
CA ALA A 343 -17.25 -34.34 -8.38
C ALA A 343 -17.30 -34.71 -9.85
N TYR A 344 -16.16 -35.08 -10.42
CA TYR A 344 -16.03 -35.45 -11.82
C TYR A 344 -15.46 -36.86 -11.99
N ASP A 345 -15.96 -37.58 -12.99
CA ASP A 345 -15.42 -38.88 -13.38
C ASP A 345 -14.17 -38.66 -14.26
N SER A 346 -13.02 -39.20 -13.84
CA SER A 346 -11.74 -38.92 -14.50
C SER A 346 -11.58 -39.55 -15.90
N VAL A 347 -12.49 -40.44 -16.32
CA VAL A 347 -12.42 -41.08 -17.64
C VAL A 347 -13.32 -40.34 -18.63
N THR A 348 -14.51 -39.93 -18.17
CA THR A 348 -15.52 -39.30 -19.02
C THR A 348 -15.50 -37.78 -18.97
N GLY A 349 -15.02 -37.20 -17.86
CA GLY A 349 -15.10 -35.77 -17.57
C GLY A 349 -16.48 -35.31 -17.05
N ASP A 350 -17.43 -36.24 -16.89
CA ASP A 350 -18.81 -35.91 -16.53
C ASP A 350 -18.92 -35.42 -15.07
N ASP A 351 -19.78 -34.42 -14.84
CA ASP A 351 -20.20 -34.02 -13.49
C ASP A 351 -21.07 -35.12 -12.88
N VAL A 352 -20.50 -35.82 -11.91
CA VAL A 352 -21.14 -36.90 -11.15
C VAL A 352 -21.43 -36.50 -9.71
N THR A 353 -21.45 -35.21 -9.39
CA THR A 353 -21.75 -34.66 -8.05
C THR A 353 -23.03 -35.24 -7.48
N ALA A 354 -24.04 -35.46 -8.33
CA ALA A 354 -25.32 -36.03 -7.92
C ALA A 354 -25.21 -37.44 -7.33
N LYS A 355 -24.13 -38.19 -7.59
CA LYS A 355 -23.88 -39.53 -7.02
C LYS A 355 -23.41 -39.49 -5.56
N PHE A 356 -22.99 -38.35 -5.04
CA PHE A 356 -22.43 -38.21 -3.69
C PHE A 356 -23.33 -37.38 -2.78
N ASP A 357 -23.42 -37.80 -1.51
CA ASP A 357 -23.92 -36.99 -0.41
C ASP A 357 -22.74 -36.15 0.10
N ILE A 358 -22.80 -34.85 -0.17
CA ILE A 358 -21.78 -33.88 0.22
C ILE A 358 -22.31 -33.07 1.40
N ALA A 359 -21.57 -33.09 2.50
CA ALA A 359 -21.89 -32.33 3.71
C ALA A 359 -20.66 -31.55 4.18
N VAL A 360 -20.88 -30.35 4.69
CA VAL A 360 -19.85 -29.50 5.29
C VAL A 360 -20.24 -29.26 6.75
N ASN A 361 -19.40 -29.71 7.68
CA ASN A 361 -19.63 -29.55 9.12
C ASN A 361 -18.32 -29.19 9.81
N ASN A 362 -18.28 -28.02 10.48
CA ASN A 362 -17.13 -27.54 11.27
C ASN A 362 -15.78 -27.65 10.51
N GLY A 363 -15.66 -27.03 9.34
CA GLY A 363 -14.45 -27.06 8.53
C GLY A 363 -14.16 -28.38 7.80
N VAL A 364 -14.93 -29.45 8.06
CA VAL A 364 -14.74 -30.74 7.39
C VAL A 364 -15.83 -30.99 6.36
N ILE A 365 -15.40 -31.18 5.12
CA ILE A 365 -16.21 -31.61 3.99
C ILE A 365 -16.17 -33.13 3.95
N THR A 366 -17.31 -33.76 3.79
CA THR A 366 -17.41 -35.20 3.54
C THR A 366 -18.21 -35.42 2.28
N ALA A 367 -17.73 -36.30 1.40
CA ALA A 367 -18.46 -36.73 0.21
C ALA A 367 -18.51 -38.25 0.18
N THR A 368 -19.69 -38.83 0.42
CA THR A 368 -19.90 -40.28 0.45
C THR A 368 -20.82 -40.70 -0.68
N LEU A 369 -20.53 -41.83 -1.34
CA LEU A 369 -21.41 -42.37 -2.38
C LEU A 369 -22.83 -42.60 -1.83
N LYS A 370 -23.84 -42.07 -2.54
CA LYS A 370 -25.26 -42.16 -2.16
C LYS A 370 -25.76 -43.59 -2.10
N ALA A 371 -26.84 -43.78 -1.34
CA ALA A 371 -27.66 -44.98 -1.45
C ALA A 371 -28.24 -45.14 -2.87
N GLY A 372 -28.45 -46.38 -3.32
CA GLY A 372 -29.02 -46.69 -4.64
C GLY A 372 -28.01 -47.09 -5.72
N PHE A 373 -26.72 -46.90 -5.45
CA PHE A 373 -25.59 -47.40 -6.27
C PHE A 373 -25.13 -48.80 -5.87
N THR A 374 -25.94 -49.53 -5.10
CA THR A 374 -25.63 -50.87 -4.61
C THR A 374 -26.48 -51.96 -5.27
N LYS A 375 -26.00 -53.20 -5.19
CA LYS A 375 -26.68 -54.45 -5.51
C LYS A 375 -26.52 -55.43 -4.34
N SER A 376 -27.43 -56.39 -4.24
CA SER A 376 -27.37 -57.47 -3.26
C SER A 376 -26.29 -58.49 -3.62
N LEU A 377 -25.61 -59.05 -2.61
CA LEU A 377 -24.76 -60.25 -2.76
C LEU A 377 -25.59 -61.53 -2.92
N GLY A 378 -26.91 -61.48 -2.70
CA GLY A 378 -27.79 -62.65 -2.78
C GLY A 378 -27.74 -63.55 -1.55
N ASP A 379 -27.10 -63.09 -0.47
CA ASP A 379 -27.12 -63.69 0.86
C ASP A 379 -28.45 -63.42 1.59
N ALA A 380 -28.71 -64.19 2.66
CA ALA A 380 -29.98 -64.10 3.39
C ALA A 380 -30.17 -62.73 4.08
N GLU A 381 -29.08 -62.09 4.51
CA GLU A 381 -29.07 -60.78 5.13
C GLU A 381 -29.20 -59.62 4.12
N ASN A 382 -29.27 -59.90 2.81
CA ASN A 382 -29.37 -58.93 1.71
C ASN A 382 -28.26 -57.87 1.77
N THR A 383 -27.04 -58.30 2.01
CA THR A 383 -25.87 -57.44 2.12
C THR A 383 -25.66 -56.67 0.82
N GLN A 384 -25.63 -55.34 0.93
CA GLN A 384 -25.47 -54.44 -0.21
C GLN A 384 -23.99 -54.15 -0.47
N VAL A 385 -23.57 -54.29 -1.73
CA VAL A 385 -22.24 -53.89 -2.23
C VAL A 385 -22.43 -53.00 -3.45
N ILE A 386 -21.43 -52.20 -3.80
CA ILE A 386 -21.49 -51.30 -4.96
C ILE A 386 -21.79 -52.10 -6.25
N ASP A 387 -22.76 -51.59 -7.00
CA ASP A 387 -23.11 -52.05 -8.33
C ASP A 387 -22.23 -51.31 -9.36
N THR A 388 -21.21 -52.01 -9.85
CA THR A 388 -20.22 -51.44 -10.79
C THR A 388 -20.81 -51.05 -12.15
N THR A 389 -22.06 -51.45 -12.43
CA THR A 389 -22.80 -50.99 -13.62
C THR A 389 -23.39 -49.57 -13.45
N LYS A 390 -23.58 -49.12 -12.20
CA LYS A 390 -24.09 -47.78 -11.85
C LYS A 390 -22.98 -46.83 -11.37
N PHE A 391 -21.94 -47.39 -10.76
CA PHE A 391 -20.76 -46.68 -10.29
C PHE A 391 -19.50 -47.44 -10.68
N ALA A 392 -18.85 -47.03 -11.76
CA ALA A 392 -17.72 -47.75 -12.33
C ALA A 392 -16.46 -47.62 -11.46
N PHE A 393 -15.73 -48.73 -11.31
CA PHE A 393 -14.38 -48.75 -10.74
C PHE A 393 -13.31 -48.58 -11.84
N GLY A 394 -12.04 -48.59 -11.44
CA GLY A 394 -10.90 -48.50 -12.37
C GLY A 394 -10.53 -47.06 -12.75
N ARG A 395 -10.97 -46.06 -11.99
CA ARG A 395 -10.80 -44.63 -12.30
C ARG A 395 -10.69 -43.77 -11.05
N TYR A 396 -10.32 -42.51 -11.21
CA TYR A 396 -10.46 -41.52 -10.16
C TYR A 396 -11.83 -40.83 -10.24
N TYR A 397 -12.32 -40.39 -9.09
CA TYR A 397 -13.36 -39.38 -9.00
C TYR A 397 -12.75 -38.13 -8.37
N LYS A 398 -12.56 -37.09 -9.19
CA LYS A 398 -11.84 -35.87 -8.81
C LYS A 398 -12.85 -34.83 -8.30
N PHE A 399 -12.70 -34.40 -7.05
CA PHE A 399 -13.56 -33.42 -6.40
C PHE A 399 -12.91 -32.05 -6.45
N ASP A 400 -13.55 -31.07 -7.07
CA ASP A 400 -13.16 -29.67 -6.97
C ASP A 400 -13.89 -29.00 -5.80
N ILE A 401 -13.11 -28.43 -4.89
CA ILE A 401 -13.57 -27.72 -3.70
C ILE A 401 -13.10 -26.26 -3.82
N PRO A 402 -13.91 -25.39 -4.43
CA PRO A 402 -13.54 -23.99 -4.65
C PRO A 402 -13.68 -23.18 -3.36
N THR A 403 -12.59 -22.55 -2.95
CA THR A 403 -12.50 -21.67 -1.79
C THR A 403 -11.94 -20.31 -2.18
N THR A 404 -12.10 -19.32 -1.31
CA THR A 404 -11.53 -17.98 -1.47
C THR A 404 -10.84 -17.55 -0.18
N VAL A 405 -9.64 -16.98 -0.27
CA VAL A 405 -8.92 -16.47 0.91
C VAL A 405 -9.68 -15.29 1.51
N LYS A 406 -10.05 -15.39 2.80
CA LYS A 406 -10.82 -14.35 3.49
C LYS A 406 -10.09 -13.00 3.48
N GLN A 407 -10.85 -11.92 3.40
CA GLN A 407 -10.30 -10.56 3.54
C GLN A 407 -9.76 -10.28 4.95
N THR A 408 -10.21 -11.04 5.96
CA THR A 408 -9.80 -10.89 7.36
C THR A 408 -8.59 -11.75 7.73
N VAL A 409 -7.99 -12.49 6.79
CA VAL A 409 -6.81 -13.33 7.09
C VAL A 409 -5.65 -12.45 7.53
N LYS A 410 -5.04 -12.81 8.66
CA LYS A 410 -3.85 -12.12 9.18
C LYS A 410 -2.69 -12.27 8.20
N ALA A 411 -1.87 -11.24 8.08
CA ALA A 411 -0.68 -11.29 7.25
C ALA A 411 0.29 -12.37 7.75
N GLY A 412 1.06 -12.97 6.85
CA GLY A 412 2.07 -13.97 7.18
C GLY A 412 1.58 -15.40 7.40
N VAL A 413 0.29 -15.64 7.68
CA VAL A 413 -0.16 -16.98 8.14
C VAL A 413 -0.21 -18.01 7.01
N ASP A 414 0.05 -19.26 7.37
CA ASP A 414 -0.15 -20.40 6.46
C ASP A 414 -1.64 -20.75 6.38
N ILE A 415 -2.09 -21.23 5.22
CA ILE A 415 -3.41 -21.79 4.97
C ILE A 415 -3.18 -23.26 4.65
N GLU A 416 -3.67 -24.14 5.53
CA GLU A 416 -3.44 -25.58 5.42
C GLU A 416 -4.72 -26.30 5.01
N ASN A 417 -4.55 -27.43 4.31
CA ASN A 417 -5.66 -28.34 4.03
C ASN A 417 -5.16 -29.79 3.99
N THR A 418 -5.91 -30.69 4.63
CA THR A 418 -5.69 -32.14 4.62
C THR A 418 -6.92 -32.89 4.16
N ALA A 419 -6.76 -33.97 3.39
CA ALA A 419 -7.88 -34.84 3.02
C ALA A 419 -7.56 -36.32 3.27
N ALA A 420 -8.58 -37.17 3.15
CA ALA A 420 -8.47 -38.62 3.23
C ALA A 420 -9.55 -39.29 2.37
N GLN A 421 -9.27 -40.50 1.91
CA GLN A 421 -10.27 -41.39 1.32
C GLN A 421 -10.66 -42.48 2.31
N VAL A 422 -11.97 -42.75 2.41
CA VAL A 422 -12.55 -43.82 3.21
C VAL A 422 -13.19 -44.85 2.28
N VAL A 423 -12.90 -46.13 2.52
CA VAL A 423 -13.48 -47.27 1.80
C VAL A 423 -14.09 -48.22 2.81
N ASN A 424 -15.36 -48.57 2.64
CA ASN A 424 -16.02 -49.58 3.49
C ASN A 424 -16.27 -50.84 2.66
N TYR A 425 -15.83 -52.00 3.13
CA TYR A 425 -16.05 -53.28 2.44
C TYR A 425 -16.53 -54.38 3.39
N TYR A 426 -17.31 -55.31 2.87
CA TYR A 426 -17.91 -56.40 3.66
C TYR A 426 -17.08 -57.68 3.61
N ASN A 427 -16.73 -58.19 4.78
CA ASN A 427 -16.07 -59.49 4.92
C ASN A 427 -17.10 -60.58 5.24
N PRO A 428 -17.43 -61.51 4.30
CA PRO A 428 -18.45 -62.53 4.50
C PRO A 428 -18.02 -63.64 5.48
N THR A 429 -16.73 -63.78 5.78
CA THR A 429 -16.21 -64.71 6.78
C THR A 429 -16.49 -64.21 8.19
N THR A 430 -16.22 -62.93 8.47
CA THR A 430 -16.43 -62.31 9.80
C THR A 430 -17.81 -61.69 9.96
N LYS A 431 -18.55 -61.50 8.86
CA LYS A 431 -19.82 -60.75 8.77
C LYS A 431 -19.72 -59.31 9.30
N LYS A 432 -18.56 -58.68 9.09
CA LYS A 432 -18.30 -57.29 9.50
C LYS A 432 -17.96 -56.42 8.31
N VAL A 433 -18.21 -55.13 8.48
CA VAL A 433 -17.79 -54.07 7.56
C VAL A 433 -16.47 -53.51 8.06
N GLU A 434 -15.42 -53.69 7.27
CA GLU A 434 -14.11 -53.11 7.51
C GLU A 434 -14.05 -51.71 6.88
N LYS A 435 -13.35 -50.77 7.52
CA LYS A 435 -13.36 -49.34 7.16
C LYS A 435 -11.95 -48.73 7.04
N PRO A 436 -11.09 -49.23 6.14
CA PRO A 436 -9.79 -48.61 5.89
C PRO A 436 -9.96 -47.14 5.46
N SER A 437 -9.04 -46.29 5.94
CA SER A 437 -8.93 -44.89 5.57
C SER A 437 -7.48 -44.57 5.29
N LYS A 438 -7.20 -43.80 4.22
CA LYS A 438 -5.86 -43.36 3.87
C LYS A 438 -5.84 -41.84 3.69
N PRO A 439 -4.93 -41.10 4.36
CA PRO A 439 -4.77 -39.67 4.14
C PRO A 439 -4.21 -39.40 2.73
N THR A 440 -4.47 -38.21 2.20
CA THR A 440 -3.80 -37.65 1.04
C THR A 440 -2.54 -36.88 1.46
N GLU A 441 -1.87 -36.26 0.50
CA GLU A 441 -0.88 -35.23 0.73
C GLU A 441 -1.49 -34.03 1.46
N LYS A 442 -0.68 -33.32 2.25
CA LYS A 442 -1.06 -32.07 2.90
C LYS A 442 -0.64 -30.89 2.04
N ARG A 443 -1.57 -29.95 1.81
CA ARG A 443 -1.30 -28.76 0.98
C ARG A 443 -1.28 -27.49 1.80
N VAL A 444 -0.40 -26.57 1.43
CA VAL A 444 -0.19 -25.29 2.12
C VAL A 444 -0.09 -24.13 1.15
N ASN A 445 -0.62 -22.99 1.55
CA ASN A 445 -0.36 -21.69 0.95
C ASN A 445 0.04 -20.67 2.03
N ASN A 446 0.71 -19.59 1.67
CA ASN A 446 1.10 -18.54 2.63
C ASN A 446 0.54 -17.18 2.23
N VAL A 447 0.06 -16.40 3.20
CA VAL A 447 -0.31 -14.99 2.99
C VAL A 447 0.92 -14.13 3.27
N PRO A 448 1.29 -13.15 2.42
CA PRO A 448 2.49 -12.36 2.63
C PRO A 448 2.38 -11.45 3.86
N VAL A 449 3.53 -11.01 4.37
CA VAL A 449 3.65 -10.05 5.48
C VAL A 449 4.06 -8.68 4.95
N GLU A 450 3.49 -7.62 5.50
CA GLU A 450 3.77 -6.24 5.08
C GLU A 450 4.50 -5.47 6.18
N VAL A 451 5.45 -4.62 5.76
CA VAL A 451 6.25 -3.76 6.64
C VAL A 451 6.15 -2.32 6.15
N GLU A 452 5.80 -1.41 7.06
CA GLU A 452 5.78 0.03 6.78
C GLU A 452 7.07 0.71 7.25
N PHE A 453 7.52 1.70 6.49
CA PHE A 453 8.64 2.57 6.85
C PHE A 453 8.12 3.99 7.01
N ASN A 454 8.14 4.48 8.25
CA ASN A 454 7.64 5.80 8.63
C ASN A 454 8.76 6.59 9.30
N PHE A 455 9.01 7.79 8.78
CA PHE A 455 10.02 8.76 9.21
C PHE A 455 9.38 10.13 9.42
N THR A 456 10.16 11.08 9.94
CA THR A 456 9.74 12.46 10.19
C THR A 456 10.75 13.45 9.65
N LYS A 457 10.27 14.65 9.33
CA LYS A 457 11.02 15.78 8.81
C LYS A 457 10.74 16.99 9.69
N ARG A 458 11.81 17.56 10.23
CA ARG A 458 11.78 18.83 10.95
C ARG A 458 12.56 19.90 10.16
N LEU A 459 12.00 21.10 10.11
CA LEU A 459 12.66 22.29 9.59
C LEU A 459 12.78 23.32 10.71
N GLU A 460 14.00 23.68 11.06
CA GLU A 460 14.28 24.81 11.94
C GLU A 460 14.40 26.10 11.14
N GLY A 461 13.93 27.22 11.71
CA GLY A 461 14.07 28.56 11.15
C GLY A 461 12.78 29.08 10.51
N ARG A 462 11.91 28.22 9.97
CA ARG A 462 10.56 28.60 9.52
C ARG A 462 9.61 27.41 9.48
N GLU A 463 8.34 27.67 9.18
CA GLU A 463 7.33 26.62 8.98
C GLU A 463 7.69 25.72 7.78
N LEU A 464 7.50 24.41 7.98
CA LEU A 464 7.66 23.37 6.98
C LEU A 464 6.41 23.29 6.10
N LYS A 465 6.57 23.29 4.78
CA LYS A 465 5.47 23.09 3.83
C LYS A 465 5.38 21.62 3.40
N ALA A 466 4.18 21.18 3.03
CA ALA A 466 4.00 19.88 2.39
C ALA A 466 4.74 19.81 1.05
N ASN A 467 5.30 18.64 0.73
CA ASN A 467 6.04 18.33 -0.47
C ASN A 467 7.30 19.20 -0.69
N GLU A 468 7.90 19.71 0.39
CA GLU A 468 9.05 20.61 0.32
C GLU A 468 10.39 19.86 0.20
N PHE A 469 10.55 18.78 0.94
CA PHE A 469 11.75 17.93 0.95
C PHE A 469 11.41 16.52 0.49
N SER A 470 12.34 15.89 -0.22
CA SER A 470 12.17 14.56 -0.80
C SER A 470 13.12 13.56 -0.16
N PHE A 471 12.64 12.32 -0.02
CA PHE A 471 13.32 11.23 0.67
C PHE A 471 13.29 10.00 -0.23
N VAL A 472 14.40 9.27 -0.26
CA VAL A 472 14.55 8.06 -1.08
C VAL A 472 14.73 6.85 -0.18
N LEU A 473 13.98 5.78 -0.48
CA LEU A 473 14.19 4.45 0.08
C LEU A 473 15.03 3.66 -0.92
N LYS A 474 16.14 3.10 -0.46
CA LYS A 474 17.08 2.30 -1.26
C LYS A 474 17.22 0.89 -0.71
N ASP A 475 17.45 -0.07 -1.61
CA ASP A 475 17.85 -1.43 -1.26
C ASP A 475 19.34 -1.52 -0.87
N SER A 476 19.81 -2.72 -0.55
CA SER A 476 21.21 -2.98 -0.18
C SER A 476 22.21 -2.78 -1.32
N GLU A 477 21.77 -2.75 -2.57
CA GLU A 477 22.61 -2.49 -3.74
C GLU A 477 22.68 -0.97 -4.06
N GLY A 478 21.86 -0.16 -3.37
CA GLY A 478 21.77 1.28 -3.55
C GLY A 478 20.77 1.69 -4.63
N ASN A 479 19.97 0.77 -5.17
CA ASN A 479 18.91 1.09 -6.12
C ASN A 479 17.77 1.81 -5.41
N THR A 480 17.21 2.83 -6.04
CA THR A 480 16.06 3.57 -5.48
C THR A 480 14.78 2.76 -5.70
N LEU A 481 14.12 2.40 -4.61
CA LEU A 481 12.85 1.68 -4.62
C LEU A 481 11.65 2.63 -4.69
N GLU A 482 11.71 3.72 -3.92
CA GLU A 482 10.64 4.71 -3.84
C GLU A 482 11.19 6.08 -3.47
N THR A 483 10.56 7.14 -3.97
CA THR A 483 10.81 8.53 -3.56
C THR A 483 9.50 9.13 -3.08
N VAL A 484 9.50 9.71 -1.88
CA VAL A 484 8.35 10.38 -1.29
C VAL A 484 8.76 11.75 -0.77
N SER A 485 7.79 12.59 -0.43
CA SER A 485 8.05 13.89 0.18
C SER A 485 7.38 14.00 1.55
N ASN A 486 7.81 14.96 2.37
CA ASN A 486 7.17 15.21 3.66
C ASN A 486 5.75 15.76 3.48
N ASP A 487 4.84 15.43 4.40
CA ASP A 487 3.57 16.16 4.54
C ASP A 487 3.74 17.47 5.34
N ALA A 488 2.64 18.22 5.51
CA ALA A 488 2.65 19.50 6.25
C ALA A 488 2.96 19.35 7.75
N SER A 489 2.78 18.17 8.32
CA SER A 489 3.15 17.85 9.72
C SER A 489 4.57 17.28 9.82
N GLY A 490 5.27 17.13 8.70
CA GLY A 490 6.60 16.55 8.63
C GLY A 490 6.61 15.02 8.56
N ASN A 491 5.49 14.32 8.38
CA ASN A 491 5.54 12.87 8.22
C ASN A 491 6.09 12.48 6.85
N VAL A 492 6.92 11.45 6.83
CA VAL A 492 7.50 10.85 5.62
C VAL A 492 7.09 9.39 5.62
N LYS A 493 6.10 9.04 4.78
CA LYS A 493 5.53 7.68 4.70
C LYS A 493 5.84 7.04 3.36
N PHE A 494 6.53 5.90 3.39
CA PHE A 494 6.75 5.04 2.24
C PHE A 494 5.62 4.02 2.09
N SER A 495 5.47 3.47 0.88
CA SER A 495 4.56 2.36 0.63
C SER A 495 5.00 1.11 1.41
N ALA A 496 4.02 0.34 1.89
CA ALA A 496 4.31 -0.90 2.62
C ALA A 496 5.02 -1.91 1.70
N MET A 497 6.13 -2.48 2.19
CA MET A 497 6.84 -3.53 1.49
C MET A 497 6.30 -4.90 1.87
N SER A 498 6.09 -5.75 0.86
CA SER A 498 5.52 -7.10 1.02
C SER A 498 6.62 -8.16 0.92
N PHE A 499 6.70 -9.02 1.94
CA PHE A 499 7.61 -10.16 1.99
C PHE A 499 6.81 -11.47 1.90
N LYS A 500 7.33 -12.39 1.09
CA LYS A 500 6.70 -13.67 0.76
C LYS A 500 7.48 -14.84 1.35
N LYS A 501 6.83 -16.00 1.47
CA LYS A 501 7.53 -17.26 1.76
C LYS A 501 8.59 -17.52 0.68
N GLY A 502 9.80 -17.92 1.08
CA GLY A 502 10.98 -18.04 0.19
C GLY A 502 11.89 -16.81 0.19
N GLN A 503 11.48 -15.70 0.83
CA GLN A 503 12.31 -14.50 1.03
C GLN A 503 12.79 -14.37 2.48
N GLU A 504 12.92 -15.48 3.20
CA GLU A 504 13.47 -15.50 4.55
C GLU A 504 14.94 -15.03 4.57
N GLY A 505 15.31 -14.31 5.61
CA GLY A 505 16.64 -13.74 5.75
C GLY A 505 16.61 -12.28 6.23
N VAL A 506 17.76 -11.63 6.10
CA VAL A 506 17.96 -10.24 6.53
C VAL A 506 17.99 -9.35 5.29
N HIS A 507 17.08 -8.38 5.23
CA HIS A 507 16.97 -7.39 4.16
C HIS A 507 17.34 -6.02 4.72
N ASN A 508 18.32 -5.37 4.11
CA ASN A 508 18.80 -4.05 4.54
C ASN A 508 18.38 -2.98 3.54
N TYR A 509 17.88 -1.88 4.08
CA TYR A 509 17.43 -0.71 3.35
C TYR A 509 18.06 0.55 3.93
N THR A 510 18.13 1.59 3.11
CA THR A 510 18.62 2.90 3.53
C THR A 510 17.63 3.97 3.13
N VAL A 511 17.26 4.84 4.07
CA VAL A 511 16.49 6.05 3.82
C VAL A 511 17.38 7.26 3.97
N GLU A 512 17.41 8.12 2.96
CA GLU A 512 18.17 9.37 2.98
C GLU A 512 17.37 10.52 2.35
N GLU A 513 17.63 11.75 2.82
CA GLU A 513 17.08 12.96 2.22
C GLU A 513 17.80 13.29 0.90
N VAL A 514 17.02 13.66 -0.11
CA VAL A 514 17.56 14.16 -1.37
C VAL A 514 17.91 15.64 -1.19
N LYS A 515 19.20 15.96 -1.27
CA LYS A 515 19.68 17.34 -1.19
C LYS A 515 19.03 18.21 -2.27
N GLY A 516 18.31 19.25 -1.85
CA GLY A 516 17.68 20.24 -2.73
C GLY A 516 18.64 21.32 -3.22
N SER A 517 18.09 22.30 -3.96
CA SER A 517 18.84 23.41 -4.56
C SER A 517 18.83 24.71 -3.77
N ASP A 518 17.92 24.86 -2.79
CA ASP A 518 17.81 26.08 -1.97
C ASP A 518 19.07 26.29 -1.15
N ALA A 519 19.85 27.32 -1.51
CA ALA A 519 21.13 27.63 -0.87
C ALA A 519 20.98 28.16 0.57
N THR A 520 19.77 28.53 0.99
CA THR A 520 19.48 29.03 2.34
C THR A 520 19.18 27.91 3.34
N VAL A 521 18.96 26.69 2.83
CA VAL A 521 18.69 25.49 3.62
C VAL A 521 19.97 24.69 3.80
N THR A 522 20.33 24.43 5.06
CA THR A 522 21.28 23.37 5.40
C THR A 522 20.50 22.06 5.46
N TYR A 523 20.74 21.18 4.48
CA TYR A 523 20.09 19.88 4.36
C TYR A 523 20.72 18.85 5.30
N ASP A 524 19.89 17.95 5.82
CA ASP A 524 20.37 16.82 6.61
C ASP A 524 21.17 15.85 5.72
N THR A 525 22.23 15.29 6.30
CA THR A 525 23.09 14.28 5.65
C THR A 525 22.92 12.89 6.26
N MET A 526 22.02 12.77 7.25
CA MET A 526 21.64 11.52 7.88
C MET A 526 21.25 10.45 6.85
N LYS A 527 21.63 9.21 7.15
CA LYS A 527 21.13 8.01 6.47
C LYS A 527 20.56 7.07 7.52
N ALA A 528 19.26 6.83 7.47
CA ALA A 528 18.61 5.83 8.31
C ALA A 528 18.80 4.44 7.70
N ASN A 529 19.54 3.59 8.38
CA ASN A 529 19.64 2.18 8.01
C ASN A 529 18.48 1.41 8.63
N VAL A 530 17.75 0.66 7.81
CA VAL A 530 16.61 -0.14 8.22
C VAL A 530 16.89 -1.60 7.92
N THR A 531 16.86 -2.44 8.95
CA THR A 531 17.02 -3.88 8.79
C THR A 531 15.67 -4.56 9.01
N VAL A 532 15.21 -5.31 8.01
CA VAL A 532 14.03 -6.17 8.13
C VAL A 532 14.48 -7.62 8.17
N THR A 533 14.17 -8.31 9.26
CA THR A 533 14.41 -9.75 9.38
C THR A 533 13.13 -10.51 9.11
N VAL A 534 13.13 -11.35 8.07
CA VAL A 534 12.01 -12.21 7.69
C VAL A 534 12.33 -13.64 8.12
N LYS A 535 11.46 -14.24 8.93
CA LYS A 535 11.55 -15.64 9.33
C LYS A 535 10.20 -16.33 9.23
N HIS A 536 10.20 -17.62 8.89
CA HIS A 536 9.01 -18.47 9.06
C HIS A 536 9.09 -19.18 10.41
N ASP A 537 8.07 -18.99 11.25
CA ASP A 537 7.93 -19.71 12.51
C ASP A 537 7.11 -20.97 12.24
N GLY A 538 7.78 -22.13 12.16
CA GLY A 538 7.11 -23.41 11.90
C GLY A 538 6.16 -23.87 13.01
N THR A 539 6.28 -23.32 14.23
CA THR A 539 5.37 -23.65 15.34
C THR A 539 4.11 -22.81 15.28
N ALA A 540 4.26 -21.50 15.05
CA ALA A 540 3.14 -20.57 14.89
C ALA A 540 2.55 -20.58 13.46
N LYS A 541 3.20 -21.26 12.52
CA LYS A 541 2.82 -21.41 11.10
C LYS A 541 2.58 -20.05 10.43
N VAL A 542 3.56 -19.16 10.60
CA VAL A 542 3.46 -17.76 10.18
C VAL A 542 4.82 -17.21 9.76
N LEU A 543 4.81 -16.43 8.68
CA LEU A 543 5.91 -15.59 8.22
C LEU A 543 5.89 -14.26 9.00
N ILE A 544 7.01 -13.97 9.67
CA ILE A 544 7.18 -12.77 10.50
C ILE A 544 8.25 -11.91 9.86
N ALA A 545 7.92 -10.65 9.58
CA ALA A 545 8.90 -9.62 9.23
C ALA A 545 9.02 -8.63 10.39
N THR A 546 10.22 -8.52 10.96
CA THR A 546 10.50 -7.60 12.07
C THR A 546 11.43 -6.49 11.59
N VAL A 547 11.04 -5.24 11.78
CA VAL A 547 11.91 -4.08 11.58
C VAL A 547 12.78 -3.94 12.82
N GLY A 548 14.10 -3.91 12.63
CA GLY A 548 15.06 -3.62 13.70
C GLY A 548 14.95 -2.18 14.19
N ASP A 549 15.59 -1.90 15.32
CA ASP A 549 15.64 -0.55 15.87
C ASP A 549 16.36 0.38 14.91
N ILE A 550 15.69 1.47 14.54
CA ILE A 550 16.27 2.53 13.70
C ILE A 550 16.73 3.63 14.67
N ALA A 551 18.04 3.91 14.68
CA ALA A 551 18.68 4.79 15.65
C ALA A 551 18.12 6.22 15.63
N ASP A 552 17.78 6.72 14.44
CA ASP A 552 17.18 8.02 14.25
C ASP A 552 16.12 7.92 13.13
N LYS A 553 14.99 8.61 13.31
CA LYS A 553 13.88 8.66 12.36
C LYS A 553 13.47 10.08 11.98
N GLU A 554 14.18 11.10 12.46
CA GLU A 554 13.87 12.51 12.17
C GLU A 554 14.99 13.16 11.36
N PHE A 555 14.68 13.50 10.11
CA PHE A 555 15.58 14.29 9.28
C PHE A 555 15.43 15.77 9.65
N ASN A 556 16.53 16.47 9.91
CA ASN A 556 16.56 17.81 10.47
C ASN A 556 17.24 18.82 9.53
N ASN A 557 16.44 19.68 8.89
CA ASN A 557 16.95 20.81 8.10
C ASN A 557 16.94 22.10 8.90
N ARG A 558 17.78 23.05 8.49
CA ARG A 558 17.83 24.38 9.09
C ARG A 558 17.91 25.49 8.06
N VAL A 559 17.06 26.50 8.20
CA VAL A 559 17.19 27.79 7.51
C VAL A 559 17.87 28.77 8.45
N THR A 560 18.95 29.39 7.98
CA THR A 560 19.68 30.41 8.76
C THR A 560 19.42 31.79 8.17
N PRO A 561 19.03 32.80 8.96
CA PRO A 561 18.88 34.15 8.43
C PRO A 561 20.25 34.72 8.02
N PRO A 562 20.33 35.55 6.95
CA PRO A 562 21.56 36.23 6.58
C PRO A 562 21.97 37.24 7.66
N GLU A 563 23.25 37.61 7.66
CA GLU A 563 23.71 38.78 8.40
C GLU A 563 23.29 40.07 7.69
N GLU A 564 22.98 41.12 8.45
CA GLU A 564 22.67 42.43 7.89
C GLU A 564 23.87 43.00 7.11
N PRO A 565 23.71 43.41 5.84
CA PRO A 565 24.79 43.99 5.05
C PRO A 565 25.37 45.24 5.72
N LYS A 566 26.70 45.26 5.89
CA LYS A 566 27.41 46.42 6.43
C LYS A 566 27.92 47.28 5.28
N PHE A 567 27.65 48.58 5.34
CA PHE A 567 28.11 49.55 4.35
C PHE A 567 28.26 50.93 4.99
N GLN A 568 29.13 51.75 4.40
CA GLN A 568 29.50 53.11 4.79
C GLN A 568 29.74 53.92 3.49
N PRO A 569 28.69 54.52 2.90
CA PRO A 569 28.84 55.28 1.67
C PRO A 569 29.58 56.59 1.92
N GLU A 570 30.15 57.20 0.88
CA GLU A 570 30.94 58.45 1.00
C GLU A 570 30.39 59.52 0.05
N LYS A 571 30.54 60.79 0.41
CA LYS A 571 30.22 61.91 -0.49
C LYS A 571 31.30 62.98 -0.49
N TYR A 572 31.59 63.51 -1.67
CA TYR A 572 32.53 64.62 -1.88
C TYR A 572 32.01 65.63 -2.90
N VAL A 573 32.60 66.82 -2.91
CA VAL A 573 32.42 67.83 -3.97
C VAL A 573 33.79 68.24 -4.47
N VAL A 574 34.05 68.06 -5.76
CA VAL A 574 35.38 68.27 -6.34
C VAL A 574 35.34 69.19 -7.57
N SER A 575 36.49 69.78 -7.91
CA SER A 575 36.64 70.70 -9.04
C SER A 575 36.85 70.04 -10.40
N GLU A 576 37.12 68.74 -10.43
CA GLU A 576 37.51 67.99 -11.63
C GLU A 576 36.61 66.75 -11.84
N GLU A 577 36.18 66.50 -13.08
CA GLU A 577 35.49 65.27 -13.48
C GLU A 577 36.42 64.05 -13.27
N LYS A 578 35.86 62.90 -12.86
CA LYS A 578 36.61 61.64 -12.66
C LYS A 578 37.80 61.77 -11.70
N PHE A 579 37.73 62.67 -10.73
CA PHE A 579 38.80 62.78 -9.75
C PHE A 579 38.92 61.49 -8.92
N ASP A 580 40.10 60.89 -8.92
CA ASP A 580 40.46 59.74 -8.09
C ASP A 580 39.51 58.53 -8.10
N ILE A 581 39.01 58.15 -9.29
CA ILE A 581 38.08 57.02 -9.41
C ILE A 581 38.63 55.69 -8.85
N THR A 582 39.90 55.38 -9.10
CA THR A 582 40.53 54.11 -8.65
C THR A 582 41.48 54.26 -7.47
N GLY A 583 41.61 55.46 -6.92
CA GLY A 583 42.49 55.73 -5.78
C GLY A 583 41.73 55.82 -4.46
N ASP A 584 42.49 56.20 -3.43
CA ASP A 584 42.05 56.35 -2.04
C ASP A 584 42.18 57.81 -1.54
N LYS A 585 42.32 58.79 -2.45
CA LYS A 585 42.25 60.22 -2.11
C LYS A 585 40.84 60.56 -1.61
N LEU A 586 40.71 61.67 -0.87
CA LEU A 586 39.48 62.11 -0.20
C LEU A 586 39.06 61.27 1.02
N VAL A 587 39.53 60.03 1.16
CA VAL A 587 39.08 59.12 2.25
C VAL A 587 39.48 59.65 3.64
N ASP A 588 40.59 60.37 3.72
CA ASP A 588 41.14 60.90 4.96
C ASP A 588 40.88 62.40 5.17
N ASP A 589 40.06 63.00 4.31
CA ASP A 589 39.67 64.42 4.37
C ASP A 589 38.84 64.73 5.63
N ASP A 590 38.03 63.79 6.12
CA ASP A 590 37.24 63.97 7.36
C ASP A 590 37.80 63.20 8.56
N LYS A 591 39.08 62.78 8.53
CA LYS A 591 39.65 61.89 9.55
C LYS A 591 39.69 62.49 10.96
N GLU A 592 39.63 63.81 11.05
CA GLU A 592 39.61 64.59 12.28
C GLU A 592 38.24 64.55 12.97
N LEU A 593 37.18 64.17 12.26
CA LEU A 593 35.84 64.01 12.81
C LEU A 593 35.71 62.67 13.54
N ALA A 594 35.00 62.68 14.68
CA ALA A 594 34.77 61.47 15.46
C ALA A 594 33.72 60.58 14.79
N ASP A 595 32.69 61.20 14.19
CA ASP A 595 31.70 60.55 13.35
C ASP A 595 31.37 61.51 12.20
N LYS A 596 32.14 61.41 11.11
CA LYS A 596 31.98 62.26 9.93
C LYS A 596 30.56 62.29 9.36
N TYR A 597 29.77 61.22 9.53
CA TYR A 597 28.37 61.20 9.11
C TYR A 597 27.52 62.09 10.01
N ALA A 598 27.56 61.86 11.32
CA ALA A 598 26.76 62.63 12.26
C ALA A 598 27.20 64.10 12.34
N ASP A 599 28.52 64.34 12.38
CA ASP A 599 29.13 65.65 12.59
C ASP A 599 28.84 66.60 11.42
N THR A 600 29.07 66.16 10.17
CA THR A 600 28.79 66.98 8.98
C THR A 600 27.30 67.17 8.71
N ASN A 601 26.45 66.16 9.01
CA ASN A 601 25.01 66.32 8.87
C ASN A 601 24.42 67.33 9.85
N ALA A 602 24.99 67.43 11.06
CA ALA A 602 24.63 68.44 12.05
C ALA A 602 25.19 69.84 11.70
N ASN A 603 26.43 69.90 11.24
CA ASN A 603 27.08 71.13 10.77
C ASN A 603 28.03 70.83 9.60
N PRO A 604 27.69 71.19 8.35
CA PRO A 604 28.51 70.84 7.20
C PRO A 604 29.84 71.62 7.13
N TYR A 605 30.02 72.64 7.97
CA TYR A 605 31.30 73.34 8.19
C TYR A 605 32.13 72.77 9.34
N ALA A 606 31.79 71.59 9.86
CA ALA A 606 32.60 70.91 10.88
C ALA A 606 33.94 70.38 10.35
N ASP A 607 33.97 70.05 9.05
CA ASP A 607 35.17 69.63 8.31
C ASP A 607 36.21 70.77 8.29
N ASP A 608 37.43 70.45 8.70
CA ASP A 608 38.58 71.35 8.62
C ASP A 608 39.28 71.18 7.26
N ALA A 609 39.23 72.20 6.41
CA ALA A 609 39.85 72.17 5.08
C ALA A 609 41.39 72.07 5.06
N SER A 610 42.06 71.87 6.21
CA SER A 610 43.53 71.84 6.33
C SER A 610 44.17 70.54 5.84
N ASN A 611 43.45 69.40 5.87
CA ASN A 611 43.86 68.10 5.31
C ASN A 611 43.28 67.82 3.91
N ASN A 612 42.32 68.60 3.43
CA ASN A 612 41.64 68.38 2.16
C ASN A 612 42.54 68.60 0.95
N GLU A 613 42.37 67.79 -0.10
CA GLU A 613 43.08 68.03 -1.35
C GLU A 613 42.64 69.35 -2.03
N ALA A 614 43.48 69.87 -2.92
CA ALA A 614 43.19 71.10 -3.64
C ALA A 614 41.86 71.02 -4.43
N GLN A 615 41.58 69.83 -4.97
CA GLN A 615 40.36 69.53 -5.73
C GLN A 615 39.12 69.38 -4.86
N ASN A 616 39.23 69.01 -3.58
CA ASN A 616 38.07 68.97 -2.69
C ASN A 616 37.60 70.40 -2.44
N LEU A 617 36.36 70.69 -2.85
CA LEU A 617 35.74 72.00 -2.74
C LEU A 617 34.92 72.16 -1.47
N ASN A 618 34.80 71.14 -0.61
CA ASN A 618 33.96 71.26 0.59
C ASN A 618 34.38 72.47 1.44
N THR A 619 33.39 73.19 1.95
CA THR A 619 33.48 74.47 2.69
C THR A 619 34.03 75.67 1.89
N LYS A 620 34.58 75.47 0.68
CA LYS A 620 35.16 76.55 -0.14
C LYS A 620 34.08 77.43 -0.77
N THR A 621 34.48 78.66 -1.08
CA THR A 621 33.67 79.61 -1.84
C THR A 621 33.66 79.27 -3.32
N VAL A 622 32.48 79.29 -3.92
CA VAL A 622 32.22 79.03 -5.35
C VAL A 622 31.49 80.22 -5.96
N ASN A 623 31.81 80.54 -7.21
CA ASN A 623 31.18 81.63 -7.94
C ASN A 623 30.02 81.11 -8.78
N ARG A 624 29.12 82.02 -9.15
CA ARG A 624 28.03 81.73 -10.09
C ARG A 624 28.61 81.27 -11.43
N GLY A 625 28.12 80.17 -11.97
CA GLY A 625 28.62 79.54 -13.19
C GLY A 625 29.79 78.58 -12.98
N ASP A 626 30.34 78.45 -11.76
CA ASP A 626 31.37 77.44 -11.50
C ASP A 626 30.80 76.03 -11.64
N LYS A 627 31.64 75.12 -12.14
CA LYS A 627 31.33 73.69 -12.23
C LYS A 627 31.71 72.98 -10.94
N LEU A 628 30.80 72.16 -10.44
CA LEU A 628 30.99 71.29 -9.29
C LEU A 628 30.78 69.85 -9.74
N TYR A 629 31.61 68.94 -9.26
CA TYR A 629 31.43 67.50 -9.50
C TYR A 629 31.16 66.85 -8.16
N TYR A 630 29.90 66.46 -7.90
CA TYR A 630 29.60 65.70 -6.71
C TYR A 630 29.99 64.24 -6.93
N GLN A 631 30.79 63.70 -6.03
CA GLN A 631 31.19 62.30 -6.07
C GLN A 631 30.51 61.53 -4.95
N VAL A 632 29.70 60.52 -5.28
CA VAL A 632 28.96 59.70 -4.30
C VAL A 632 29.39 58.25 -4.42
N TRP A 633 29.90 57.65 -3.34
CA TRP A 633 30.45 56.29 -3.39
C TRP A 633 29.47 55.31 -2.78
N LEU A 634 28.97 54.39 -3.60
CA LEU A 634 28.18 53.25 -3.16
C LEU A 634 29.13 52.18 -2.63
N ASP A 635 29.03 51.86 -1.35
CA ASP A 635 29.91 50.92 -0.65
C ASP A 635 29.40 49.48 -0.73
N THR A 636 30.21 48.57 -1.30
CA THR A 636 30.00 47.12 -1.23
C THR A 636 31.18 46.40 -0.59
N THR A 637 32.10 47.13 0.04
CA THR A 637 33.41 46.63 0.49
C THR A 637 33.33 45.61 1.62
N LYS A 638 32.26 45.64 2.43
CA LYS A 638 32.03 44.67 3.51
C LYS A 638 31.01 43.58 3.17
N PHE A 639 30.50 43.54 1.95
CA PHE A 639 29.65 42.44 1.51
C PHE A 639 30.50 41.23 1.16
N SER A 640 30.02 40.03 1.49
CA SER A 640 30.74 38.81 1.16
C SER A 640 30.79 38.56 -0.36
N GLU A 641 31.92 38.05 -0.86
CA GLU A 641 32.13 37.77 -2.30
C GLU A 641 31.09 36.80 -2.91
N THR A 642 30.45 36.00 -2.06
CA THR A 642 29.45 35.00 -2.44
C THR A 642 28.01 35.45 -2.18
N ASN A 643 27.81 36.67 -1.68
CA ASN A 643 26.51 37.25 -1.32
C ASN A 643 25.75 36.41 -0.27
N LYS A 644 26.44 36.04 0.81
CA LYS A 644 25.86 35.36 1.99
C LYS A 644 24.80 36.19 2.70
N GLU A 645 24.82 37.51 2.51
CA GLU A 645 23.86 38.45 3.04
C GLU A 645 22.55 38.47 2.23
N ASN A 646 22.48 37.75 1.11
CA ASN A 646 21.32 37.70 0.20
C ASN A 646 20.88 39.08 -0.32
N VAL A 647 21.83 39.97 -0.59
CA VAL A 647 21.59 41.30 -1.18
C VAL A 647 20.93 41.13 -2.54
N GLN A 648 19.78 41.76 -2.74
CA GLN A 648 18.98 41.74 -3.96
C GLN A 648 19.25 42.93 -4.87
N THR A 649 19.44 44.12 -4.31
CA THR A 649 19.77 45.33 -5.06
C THR A 649 20.48 46.33 -4.16
N VAL A 650 21.23 47.23 -4.80
CA VAL A 650 21.93 48.35 -4.19
C VAL A 650 21.61 49.62 -4.97
N GLY A 651 21.64 50.76 -4.29
CA GLY A 651 21.47 52.04 -4.94
C GLY A 651 21.90 53.21 -4.06
N ILE A 652 21.94 54.38 -4.68
CA ILE A 652 22.19 55.66 -4.01
C ILE A 652 21.09 56.65 -4.32
N THR A 653 20.93 57.63 -3.44
CA THR A 653 20.13 58.83 -3.65
C THR A 653 21.00 60.05 -3.33
N ASP A 654 20.94 61.12 -4.12
CA ASP A 654 21.64 62.38 -3.90
C ASP A 654 20.62 63.53 -3.87
N ASP A 655 20.51 64.23 -2.75
CA ASP A 655 19.58 65.33 -2.50
C ASP A 655 20.34 66.65 -2.59
N PHE A 656 20.32 67.24 -3.79
CA PHE A 656 21.01 68.48 -4.13
C PHE A 656 20.03 69.65 -4.16
N ASP A 657 20.52 70.85 -3.81
CA ASP A 657 19.70 72.06 -3.86
C ASP A 657 19.42 72.51 -5.31
N GLU A 658 18.33 72.01 -5.90
CA GLU A 658 17.92 72.34 -7.26
C GLU A 658 17.61 73.83 -7.46
N THR A 659 17.46 74.62 -6.39
CA THR A 659 17.29 76.07 -6.52
C THR A 659 18.62 76.80 -6.70
N LYS A 660 19.76 76.14 -6.39
CA LYS A 660 21.09 76.75 -6.43
C LYS A 660 22.05 76.12 -7.43
N VAL A 661 21.84 74.87 -7.82
CA VAL A 661 22.66 74.19 -8.83
C VAL A 661 21.81 73.56 -9.93
N ASP A 662 22.35 73.55 -11.15
CA ASP A 662 21.83 72.78 -12.29
C ASP A 662 22.65 71.50 -12.46
N VAL A 663 22.04 70.33 -12.24
CA VAL A 663 22.67 69.02 -12.44
C VAL A 663 22.51 68.57 -13.89
N ASP A 664 23.61 68.24 -14.57
CA ASP A 664 23.60 67.64 -15.90
C ASP A 664 23.33 66.14 -15.80
N SER A 665 22.04 65.79 -15.81
CA SER A 665 21.58 64.39 -15.77
C SER A 665 22.16 63.49 -16.86
N SER A 666 22.53 64.05 -18.02
CA SER A 666 23.12 63.28 -19.13
C SER A 666 24.61 63.01 -18.96
N GLY A 667 25.27 63.84 -18.14
CA GLY A 667 26.68 63.73 -17.77
C GLY A 667 26.95 62.85 -16.55
N ILE A 668 25.92 62.36 -15.85
CA ILE A 668 26.09 61.49 -14.68
C ILE A 668 26.70 60.16 -15.09
N LYS A 669 27.79 59.78 -14.41
CA LYS A 669 28.51 58.54 -14.66
C LYS A 669 28.75 57.75 -13.38
N ALA A 670 28.79 56.43 -13.48
CA ALA A 670 29.16 55.53 -12.40
C ALA A 670 30.40 54.74 -12.79
N TYR A 671 31.38 54.66 -11.90
CA TYR A 671 32.64 53.98 -12.14
C TYR A 671 32.91 52.88 -11.12
N ASP A 672 33.49 51.78 -11.58
CA ASP A 672 34.01 50.72 -10.69
C ASP A 672 35.34 51.18 -10.07
N SER A 673 35.43 51.25 -8.74
CA SER A 673 36.64 51.78 -8.08
C SER A 673 37.88 50.89 -8.21
N VAL A 674 37.73 49.62 -8.62
CA VAL A 674 38.85 48.69 -8.79
C VAL A 674 39.35 48.69 -10.22
N THR A 675 38.44 48.69 -11.20
CA THR A 675 38.83 48.63 -12.63
C THR A 675 38.92 50.00 -13.29
N GLY A 676 38.22 51.00 -12.76
CA GLY A 676 38.06 52.32 -13.37
C GLY A 676 37.05 52.37 -14.52
N ASP A 677 36.37 51.26 -14.82
CA ASP A 677 35.46 51.18 -15.95
C ASP A 677 34.19 52.01 -15.73
N ASP A 678 33.67 52.62 -16.80
CA ASP A 678 32.33 53.21 -16.84
C ASP A 678 31.29 52.08 -16.79
N VAL A 679 30.59 51.99 -15.65
CA VAL A 679 29.52 51.03 -15.37
C VAL A 679 28.16 51.70 -15.23
N THR A 680 28.01 52.91 -15.78
CA THR A 680 26.74 53.68 -15.77
C THR A 680 25.60 52.85 -16.34
N ASN A 681 25.87 52.01 -17.35
CA ASN A 681 24.88 51.14 -17.96
C ASN A 681 24.27 50.10 -16.99
N LYS A 682 24.92 49.81 -15.85
CA LYS A 682 24.43 48.89 -14.82
C LYS A 682 23.37 49.52 -13.91
N PHE A 683 23.19 50.84 -13.93
CA PHE A 683 22.28 51.56 -13.02
C PHE A 683 21.16 52.26 -13.76
N ASP A 684 19.94 52.15 -13.24
CA ASP A 684 18.82 53.02 -13.61
C ASP A 684 18.99 54.33 -12.86
N ILE A 685 19.39 55.38 -13.58
CA ILE A 685 19.64 56.72 -13.04
C ILE A 685 18.50 57.65 -13.42
N LYS A 686 17.97 58.38 -12.43
CA LYS A 686 16.87 59.31 -12.57
C LYS A 686 17.16 60.58 -11.77
N VAL A 687 16.81 61.74 -12.30
CA VAL A 687 16.89 63.02 -11.59
C VAL A 687 15.52 63.69 -11.64
N GLU A 688 14.88 63.87 -10.49
CA GLU A 688 13.57 64.50 -10.35
C GLU A 688 13.47 65.27 -9.04
N ASN A 689 12.97 66.51 -9.08
CA ASN A 689 12.71 67.36 -7.90
C ASN A 689 13.92 67.47 -6.95
N GLY A 690 15.09 67.82 -7.48
CA GLY A 690 16.33 67.94 -6.70
C GLY A 690 16.94 66.65 -6.17
N VAL A 691 16.36 65.49 -6.48
CA VAL A 691 16.89 64.19 -6.05
C VAL A 691 17.34 63.36 -7.24
N MET A 692 18.60 62.93 -7.23
CA MET A 692 19.12 61.88 -8.09
C MET A 692 18.94 60.52 -7.40
N THR A 693 18.46 59.52 -8.14
CA THR A 693 18.43 58.13 -7.67
C THR A 693 19.18 57.26 -8.67
N ALA A 694 20.06 56.39 -8.21
CA ALA A 694 20.69 55.35 -9.01
C ALA A 694 20.47 53.99 -8.37
N THR A 695 19.74 53.09 -9.05
CA THR A 695 19.48 51.73 -8.56
C THR A 695 20.07 50.71 -9.53
N LEU A 696 20.65 49.63 -9.01
CA LEU A 696 21.16 48.55 -9.86
C LEU A 696 20.03 47.98 -10.74
N LYS A 697 20.27 47.90 -12.05
CA LYS A 697 19.30 47.40 -13.02
C LYS A 697 18.95 45.94 -12.77
N ALA A 698 17.79 45.53 -13.30
CA ALA A 698 17.47 44.11 -13.44
C ALA A 698 18.50 43.39 -14.35
N GLY A 699 18.70 42.08 -14.14
CA GLY A 699 19.59 41.24 -14.95
C GLY A 699 20.95 40.92 -14.31
N PHE A 700 21.30 41.60 -13.22
CA PHE A 700 22.50 41.33 -12.41
C PHE A 700 22.25 40.35 -11.26
N THR A 701 21.16 39.58 -11.32
CA THR A 701 20.76 38.64 -10.26
C THR A 701 20.91 37.18 -10.69
N LYS A 702 20.93 36.31 -9.69
CA LYS A 702 20.82 34.84 -9.77
C LYS A 702 19.77 34.36 -8.77
N SER A 703 19.22 33.17 -9.02
CA SER A 703 18.28 32.51 -8.10
C SER A 703 18.99 31.96 -6.87
N LEU A 704 18.32 32.00 -5.70
CA LEU A 704 18.73 31.27 -4.49
C LEU A 704 18.47 29.75 -4.60
N GLY A 705 17.73 29.31 -5.62
CA GLY A 705 17.36 27.90 -5.80
C GLY A 705 16.19 27.45 -4.91
N ASP A 706 15.53 28.38 -4.24
CA ASP A 706 14.28 28.21 -3.51
C ASP A 706 13.08 28.11 -4.46
N ALA A 707 11.96 27.57 -3.97
CA ALA A 707 10.76 27.34 -4.79
C ALA A 707 10.16 28.63 -5.34
N GLU A 708 10.28 29.73 -4.59
CA GLU A 708 9.81 31.06 -4.99
C GLU A 708 10.75 31.76 -6.00
N ASN A 709 11.88 31.13 -6.38
CA ASN A 709 12.88 31.66 -7.31
C ASN A 709 13.38 33.06 -6.91
N THR A 710 13.66 33.24 -5.63
CA THR A 710 14.09 34.52 -5.07
C THR A 710 15.41 34.95 -5.70
N GLN A 711 15.44 36.17 -6.21
CA GLN A 711 16.59 36.73 -6.92
C GLN A 711 17.49 37.51 -5.97
N ILE A 712 18.78 37.20 -5.96
CA ILE A 712 19.83 37.95 -5.27
C ILE A 712 20.91 38.36 -6.27
N ILE A 713 21.73 39.37 -5.96
CA ILE A 713 22.82 39.80 -6.84
C ILE A 713 23.76 38.63 -7.16
N ASP A 714 24.04 38.47 -8.45
CA ASP A 714 25.03 37.57 -9.00
C ASP A 714 26.38 38.29 -9.01
N THR A 715 27.24 37.95 -8.05
CA THR A 715 28.55 38.57 -7.87
C THR A 715 29.51 38.32 -9.04
N THR A 716 29.18 37.39 -9.95
CA THR A 716 29.92 37.19 -11.21
C THR A 716 29.59 38.25 -12.27
N LYS A 717 28.44 38.92 -12.16
CA LYS A 717 27.98 39.99 -13.07
C LYS A 717 28.12 41.38 -12.46
N PHE A 718 27.98 41.48 -11.14
CA PHE A 718 28.16 42.70 -10.36
C PHE A 718 28.99 42.40 -9.11
N ALA A 719 30.29 42.69 -9.19
CA ALA A 719 31.22 42.33 -8.13
C ALA A 719 31.03 43.17 -6.86
N PHE A 720 31.13 42.52 -5.70
CA PHE A 720 31.22 43.18 -4.41
C PHE A 720 32.69 43.44 -4.01
N GLY A 721 32.91 43.94 -2.79
CA GLY A 721 34.25 44.19 -2.26
C GLY A 721 34.87 45.51 -2.74
N ARG A 722 34.06 46.44 -3.28
CA ARG A 722 34.53 47.68 -3.91
C ARG A 722 33.55 48.83 -3.75
N TYR A 723 33.98 50.04 -4.10
CA TYR A 723 33.09 51.16 -4.27
C TYR A 723 32.61 51.26 -5.72
N TYR A 724 31.39 51.76 -5.90
CA TYR A 724 30.93 52.28 -7.17
C TYR A 724 30.80 53.79 -7.03
N LYS A 725 31.73 54.54 -7.62
CA LYS A 725 31.85 56.00 -7.48
C LYS A 725 31.05 56.69 -8.56
N PHE A 726 30.01 57.41 -8.18
CA PHE A 726 29.16 58.20 -9.08
C PHE A 726 29.72 59.61 -9.19
N ASP A 727 29.93 60.08 -10.41
CA ASP A 727 30.36 61.43 -10.73
C ASP A 727 29.16 62.21 -11.29
N ILE A 728 28.74 63.25 -10.57
CA ILE A 728 27.49 63.99 -10.78
C ILE A 728 27.85 65.45 -11.10
N PRO A 729 27.93 65.82 -12.39
CA PRO A 729 28.27 67.18 -12.80
C PRO A 729 27.14 68.15 -12.51
N ALA A 730 27.46 69.26 -11.86
CA ALA A 730 26.57 70.35 -11.50
C ALA A 730 27.18 71.71 -11.83
N THR A 731 26.35 72.72 -12.06
CA THR A 731 26.79 74.11 -12.28
C THR A 731 26.06 75.04 -11.30
N VAL A 732 26.78 75.96 -10.65
CA VAL A 732 26.17 76.97 -9.76
C VAL A 732 25.33 77.93 -10.60
N LYS A 733 24.06 78.12 -10.22
CA LYS A 733 23.12 78.95 -10.99
C LYS A 733 23.53 80.43 -11.02
N ALA A 734 23.14 81.13 -12.07
CA ALA A 734 23.44 82.55 -12.24
C ALA A 734 22.62 83.48 -11.33
N ASP A 735 21.52 82.98 -10.76
CA ASP A 735 20.58 83.71 -9.91
C ASP A 735 20.70 83.35 -8.42
N VAL A 736 21.70 82.56 -8.03
CA VAL A 736 21.93 82.22 -6.61
C VAL A 736 22.18 83.51 -5.81
N PRO A 737 21.42 83.76 -4.73
CA PRO A 737 21.64 84.92 -3.88
C PRO A 737 23.08 84.96 -3.33
N GLY A 738 23.65 86.16 -3.25
CA GLY A 738 24.98 86.34 -2.65
C GLY A 738 24.98 85.88 -1.19
N GLY A 739 26.05 85.23 -0.77
CA GLY A 739 26.19 84.67 0.57
C GLY A 739 25.55 83.29 0.76
N ALA A 740 24.73 82.78 -0.16
CA ALA A 740 23.97 81.55 0.07
C ALA A 740 24.86 80.30 0.17
N ASP A 741 24.51 79.40 1.08
CA ASP A 741 25.14 78.08 1.17
C ASP A 741 24.47 77.11 0.19
N ILE A 742 25.28 76.29 -0.49
CA ILE A 742 24.86 75.20 -1.37
C ILE A 742 25.15 73.91 -0.63
N GLU A 743 24.11 73.26 -0.09
CA GLU A 743 24.24 71.99 0.61
C GLU A 743 23.87 70.82 -0.31
N ASN A 744 24.51 69.67 -0.11
CA ASN A 744 24.15 68.42 -0.75
C ASN A 744 24.41 67.24 0.20
N THR A 745 23.46 66.31 0.29
CA THR A 745 23.57 65.07 1.08
C THR A 745 23.11 63.87 0.25
N ALA A 746 23.79 62.75 0.35
CA ALA A 746 23.39 61.50 -0.30
C ALA A 746 23.06 60.41 0.71
N ALA A 747 22.55 59.28 0.23
CA ALA A 747 22.36 58.07 1.01
C ALA A 747 22.52 56.83 0.13
N GLN A 748 22.96 55.73 0.73
CA GLN A 748 22.94 54.41 0.11
C GLN A 748 21.75 53.60 0.65
N VAL A 749 21.11 52.84 -0.23
CA VAL A 749 20.05 51.88 0.10
C VAL A 749 20.49 50.50 -0.35
N VAL A 750 20.31 49.51 0.53
CA VAL A 750 20.59 48.10 0.24
C VAL A 750 19.34 47.30 0.55
N ASN A 751 18.88 46.50 -0.40
CA ASN A 751 17.77 45.58 -0.17
C ASN A 751 18.31 44.15 -0.09
N TYR A 752 17.98 43.40 0.94
CA TYR A 752 18.40 42.00 1.09
C TYR A 752 17.27 41.09 1.55
N TYR A 753 17.33 39.81 1.19
CA TYR A 753 16.26 38.85 1.45
C TYR A 753 16.54 37.98 2.67
N ASN A 754 15.60 37.97 3.62
CA ASN A 754 15.64 37.12 4.78
C ASN A 754 14.76 35.86 4.56
N PRO A 755 15.34 34.65 4.39
CA PRO A 755 14.62 33.42 4.07
C PRO A 755 13.83 32.85 5.25
N VAL A 756 14.13 33.29 6.48
CA VAL A 756 13.38 32.91 7.69
C VAL A 756 12.05 33.63 7.74
N SER A 757 12.06 34.97 7.62
CA SER A 757 10.85 35.78 7.64
C SER A 757 10.15 35.84 6.27
N LYS A 758 10.84 35.44 5.20
CA LYS A 758 10.41 35.57 3.80
C LYS A 758 10.08 37.03 3.41
N THR A 759 10.88 37.97 3.90
CA THR A 759 10.71 39.41 3.62
C THR A 759 12.00 40.05 3.11
N VAL A 760 11.86 41.20 2.45
CA VAL A 760 12.97 42.02 1.98
C VAL A 760 13.20 43.16 2.95
N GLU A 761 14.38 43.19 3.56
CA GLU A 761 14.84 44.23 4.46
C GLU A 761 15.58 45.32 3.67
N LYS A 762 15.42 46.59 4.07
CA LYS A 762 15.85 47.76 3.29
C LYS A 762 16.63 48.78 4.13
N PRO A 763 17.77 48.42 4.72
CA PRO A 763 18.62 49.39 5.42
C PRO A 763 19.05 50.53 4.49
N SER A 764 19.11 51.74 5.04
CA SER A 764 19.62 52.93 4.38
C SER A 764 20.53 53.71 5.31
N LYS A 765 21.62 54.27 4.79
CA LYS A 765 22.55 55.11 5.53
C LYS A 765 22.86 56.39 4.75
N PRO A 766 22.83 57.57 5.40
CA PRO A 766 23.26 58.81 4.78
C PRO A 766 24.78 58.85 4.59
N THR A 767 25.24 59.66 3.65
CA THR A 767 26.64 60.09 3.52
C THR A 767 26.90 61.31 4.39
N GLU A 768 28.12 61.81 4.35
CA GLU A 768 28.47 63.16 4.79
C GLU A 768 27.64 64.21 4.05
N LYS A 769 27.37 65.34 4.71
CA LYS A 769 26.75 66.52 4.11
C LYS A 769 27.84 67.49 3.67
N ARG A 770 27.82 67.89 2.40
CA ARG A 770 28.79 68.82 1.83
C ARG A 770 28.18 70.18 1.62
N VAL A 771 28.99 71.23 1.79
CA VAL A 771 28.56 72.63 1.65
C VAL A 771 29.57 73.47 0.88
N ASN A 772 29.07 74.34 0.03
CA ASN A 772 29.83 75.42 -0.60
C ASN A 772 29.16 76.76 -0.29
N SER A 773 29.90 77.87 -0.35
CA SER A 773 29.34 79.22 -0.13
C SER A 773 29.47 80.11 -1.37
N VAL A 774 28.44 80.88 -1.70
CA VAL A 774 28.53 81.94 -2.71
C VAL A 774 28.99 83.23 -2.05
N PRO A 775 29.92 84.02 -2.64
CA PRO A 775 30.35 85.28 -2.02
C PRO A 775 29.18 86.28 -1.93
N VAL A 776 29.24 87.16 -0.92
CA VAL A 776 28.29 88.28 -0.76
C VAL A 776 28.98 89.58 -1.15
N GLU A 777 28.30 90.40 -1.95
CA GLU A 777 28.83 91.67 -2.45
C GLU A 777 28.25 92.86 -1.69
N VAL A 778 29.09 93.85 -1.43
CA VAL A 778 28.71 95.11 -0.78
C VAL A 778 29.09 96.28 -1.67
N GLU A 779 28.11 97.12 -2.01
CA GLU A 779 28.33 98.35 -2.77
C GLU A 779 28.64 99.54 -1.86
N PHE A 780 29.54 100.41 -2.31
CA PHE A 780 29.88 101.68 -1.67
C PHE A 780 29.48 102.83 -2.59
N ASN A 781 28.44 103.57 -2.20
CA ASN A 781 27.85 104.65 -3.00
C ASN A 781 27.82 105.96 -2.18
N PHE A 782 28.37 107.03 -2.75
CA PHE A 782 28.49 108.37 -2.17
C PHE A 782 28.03 109.44 -3.18
N THR A 783 27.88 110.68 -2.73
CA THR A 783 27.54 111.81 -3.60
C THR A 783 28.54 112.96 -3.44
N LYS A 784 28.62 113.81 -4.45
CA LYS A 784 29.46 115.00 -4.53
C LYS A 784 28.59 116.20 -4.87
N ARG A 785 28.68 117.23 -4.05
CA ARG A 785 28.06 118.53 -4.27
C ARG A 785 29.11 119.64 -4.37
N LEU A 786 28.88 120.57 -5.29
CA LEU A 786 29.71 121.76 -5.48
C LEU A 786 28.83 123.01 -5.34
N GLU A 787 29.20 123.89 -4.42
CA GLU A 787 28.55 125.19 -4.23
C GLU A 787 29.35 126.31 -4.93
N GLY A 788 28.64 127.21 -5.62
CA GLY A 788 29.22 128.36 -6.32
C GLY A 788 29.25 128.24 -7.85
N ARG A 789 29.07 127.04 -8.41
CA ARG A 789 28.77 126.77 -9.83
C ARG A 789 28.30 125.32 -10.06
N GLU A 790 27.93 125.00 -11.31
CA GLU A 790 27.62 123.62 -11.71
C GLU A 790 28.84 122.68 -11.59
N LEU A 791 28.56 121.46 -11.12
CA LEU A 791 29.49 120.34 -11.04
C LEU A 791 29.63 119.66 -12.41
N LYS A 792 30.85 119.32 -12.83
CA LYS A 792 31.11 118.54 -14.04
C LYS A 792 31.43 117.09 -13.70
N ALA A 793 31.10 116.18 -14.63
CA ALA A 793 31.56 114.80 -14.54
C ALA A 793 33.09 114.72 -14.53
N ASN A 794 33.61 113.76 -13.77
CA ASN A 794 35.04 113.47 -13.59
C ASN A 794 35.86 114.62 -13.00
N GLU A 795 35.22 115.59 -12.33
CA GLU A 795 35.89 116.79 -11.84
C GLU A 795 36.64 116.58 -10.52
N PHE A 796 36.07 115.78 -9.60
CA PHE A 796 36.66 115.44 -8.31
C PHE A 796 36.85 113.93 -8.20
N SER A 797 37.94 113.51 -7.56
CA SER A 797 38.30 112.11 -7.37
C SER A 797 38.22 111.69 -5.89
N PHE A 798 37.84 110.45 -5.65
CA PHE A 798 37.59 109.87 -4.34
C PHE A 798 38.34 108.55 -4.23
N VAL A 799 38.97 108.32 -3.08
CA VAL A 799 39.70 107.08 -2.80
C VAL A 799 38.98 106.27 -1.74
N LEU A 800 38.78 104.98 -2.01
CA LEU A 800 38.37 103.98 -1.02
C LEU A 800 39.63 103.33 -0.46
N LYS A 801 39.77 103.36 0.87
CA LYS A 801 40.89 102.77 1.59
C LYS A 801 40.43 101.69 2.56
N ASP A 802 41.26 100.67 2.76
CA ASP A 802 41.07 99.68 3.83
C ASP A 802 41.48 100.23 5.21
N SER A 803 41.37 99.40 6.24
CA SER A 803 41.72 99.76 7.62
C SER A 803 43.22 100.02 7.84
N GLU A 804 44.08 99.55 6.93
CA GLU A 804 45.53 99.78 6.97
C GLU A 804 45.92 101.08 6.23
N GLY A 805 44.96 101.71 5.54
CA GLY A 805 45.15 102.93 4.76
C GLY A 805 45.59 102.68 3.31
N ASN A 806 45.61 101.42 2.86
CA ASN A 806 45.92 101.08 1.48
C ASN A 806 44.77 101.51 0.57
N THR A 807 45.10 102.05 -0.61
CA THR A 807 44.08 102.45 -1.59
C THR A 807 43.58 101.23 -2.35
N LEU A 808 42.30 100.91 -2.19
CA LEU A 808 41.62 99.81 -2.88
C LEU A 808 41.16 100.24 -4.27
N GLU A 809 40.55 101.43 -4.37
CA GLU A 809 40.04 101.96 -5.62
C GLU A 809 40.00 103.50 -5.60
N THR A 810 40.16 104.12 -6.77
CA THR A 810 39.94 105.56 -6.97
C THR A 810 38.91 105.75 -8.08
N VAL A 811 37.87 106.53 -7.82
CA VAL A 811 36.81 106.86 -8.78
C VAL A 811 36.59 108.36 -8.82
N SER A 812 35.88 108.86 -9.82
CA SER A 812 35.49 110.27 -9.87
C SER A 812 33.97 110.42 -9.85
N ASN A 813 33.47 111.61 -9.51
CA ASN A 813 32.03 111.88 -9.56
C ASN A 813 31.50 111.83 -11.00
N ASP A 814 30.27 111.36 -11.19
CA ASP A 814 29.54 111.53 -12.45
C ASP A 814 28.94 112.95 -12.58
N ALA A 815 28.21 113.21 -13.67
CA ALA A 815 27.59 114.52 -13.94
C ALA A 815 26.52 114.91 -12.93
N ASP A 816 25.85 113.93 -12.32
CA ASP A 816 24.81 114.12 -11.31
C ASP A 816 25.41 114.16 -9.89
N GLY A 817 26.73 113.96 -9.78
CA GLY A 817 27.47 113.96 -8.53
C GLY A 817 27.55 112.60 -7.86
N ASN A 818 27.12 111.49 -8.46
CA ASN A 818 27.27 110.17 -7.83
C ASN A 818 28.72 109.70 -7.88
N VAL A 819 29.13 109.03 -6.81
CA VAL A 819 30.46 108.44 -6.63
C VAL A 819 30.24 106.97 -6.30
N LYS A 820 30.44 106.08 -7.27
CA LYS A 820 30.21 104.65 -7.15
C LYS A 820 31.53 103.87 -7.26
N PHE A 821 31.85 103.11 -6.21
CA PHE A 821 32.96 102.16 -6.22
C PHE A 821 32.50 100.78 -6.71
N LYS A 822 33.43 99.93 -7.13
CA LYS A 822 33.17 98.50 -7.34
C LYS A 822 32.72 97.86 -6.03
N ALA A 823 31.82 96.90 -6.15
CA ALA A 823 31.40 96.12 -5.00
C ALA A 823 32.60 95.35 -4.43
N LEU A 824 32.69 95.28 -3.11
CA LEU A 824 33.65 94.40 -2.43
C LEU A 824 32.97 93.08 -2.12
N GLU A 825 33.66 91.98 -2.44
CA GLU A 825 33.21 90.62 -2.16
C GLU A 825 33.72 90.15 -0.79
N PHE A 826 32.82 89.53 -0.02
CA PHE A 826 33.14 88.86 1.23
C PHE A 826 32.82 87.37 1.13
N LYS A 827 33.75 86.55 1.61
CA LYS A 827 33.71 85.08 1.54
C LYS A 827 33.52 84.48 2.93
N LYS A 828 33.07 83.22 2.97
CA LYS A 828 33.04 82.43 4.21
C LYS A 828 34.47 82.32 4.76
N GLY A 829 34.64 82.50 6.08
CA GLY A 829 35.95 82.61 6.72
C GLY A 829 36.45 84.05 6.91
N GLN A 830 35.77 85.04 6.32
CA GLN A 830 36.03 86.47 6.52
C GLN A 830 34.99 87.12 7.45
N GLU A 831 34.36 86.36 8.34
CA GLU A 831 33.44 86.89 9.35
C GLU A 831 34.14 87.87 10.29
N GLY A 832 33.44 88.93 10.67
CA GLY A 832 33.99 89.98 11.52
C GLY A 832 33.65 91.38 11.02
N VAL A 833 34.35 92.36 11.57
CA VAL A 833 34.13 93.77 11.29
C VAL A 833 35.27 94.29 10.40
N HIS A 834 34.91 94.75 9.21
CA HIS A 834 35.82 95.33 8.23
C HIS A 834 35.58 96.83 8.13
N ASN A 835 36.63 97.63 8.31
CA ASN A 835 36.52 99.09 8.30
C ASN A 835 37.21 99.67 7.07
N TYR A 836 36.53 100.60 6.41
CA TYR A 836 36.99 101.30 5.22
C TYR A 836 36.85 102.80 5.42
N THR A 837 37.65 103.58 4.68
CA THR A 837 37.57 105.04 4.66
C THR A 837 37.44 105.54 3.24
N VAL A 838 36.47 106.40 2.98
CA VAL A 838 36.35 107.15 1.72
C VAL A 838 36.71 108.61 1.97
N GLU A 839 37.63 109.14 1.18
CA GLU A 839 38.03 110.56 1.24
C GLU A 839 38.19 111.15 -0.15
N GLU A 840 37.91 112.45 -0.27
CA GLU A 840 38.16 113.21 -1.49
C GLU A 840 39.66 113.48 -1.67
N VAL A 841 40.15 113.28 -2.89
CA VAL A 841 41.51 113.63 -3.27
C VAL A 841 41.57 115.14 -3.49
N LYS A 842 42.30 115.84 -2.63
CA LYS A 842 42.49 117.29 -2.73
C LYS A 842 43.07 117.68 -4.11
N GLY A 843 42.32 118.48 -4.86
CA GLY A 843 42.77 119.07 -6.12
C GLY A 843 43.66 120.30 -5.94
N SER A 844 44.07 120.91 -7.05
CA SER A 844 45.03 122.04 -7.08
C SER A 844 44.40 123.43 -7.28
N ASP A 845 43.09 123.51 -7.57
CA ASP A 845 42.39 124.78 -7.78
C ASP A 845 42.26 125.57 -6.47
N ALA A 846 42.98 126.70 -6.36
CA ALA A 846 42.99 127.54 -5.17
C ALA A 846 41.67 128.28 -4.91
N THR A 847 40.75 128.32 -5.89
CA THR A 847 39.42 128.93 -5.74
C THR A 847 38.40 127.97 -5.11
N VAL A 848 38.71 126.66 -5.11
CA VAL A 848 37.88 125.61 -4.53
C VAL A 848 38.37 125.29 -3.12
N THR A 849 37.49 125.45 -2.15
CA THR A 849 37.67 124.83 -0.83
C THR A 849 37.20 123.39 -0.94
N TYR A 850 38.16 122.46 -0.93
CA TYR A 850 37.90 121.02 -0.99
C TYR A 850 37.40 120.49 0.34
N ASP A 851 36.54 119.48 0.28
CA ASP A 851 36.05 118.79 1.45
C ASP A 851 37.20 118.02 2.12
N THR A 852 37.32 118.17 3.45
CA THR A 852 38.27 117.41 4.27
C THR A 852 37.61 116.21 4.96
N MET A 853 36.34 115.97 4.70
CA MET A 853 35.57 114.84 5.21
C MET A 853 36.25 113.51 4.88
N LYS A 854 36.16 112.60 5.84
CA LYS A 854 36.45 111.18 5.66
C LYS A 854 35.22 110.39 6.08
N ALA A 855 34.58 109.71 5.14
CA ALA A 855 33.49 108.80 5.45
C ALA A 855 34.06 107.46 5.94
N ASN A 856 33.82 107.14 7.19
CA ASN A 856 34.15 105.82 7.73
C ASN A 856 33.00 104.86 7.41
N VAL A 857 33.32 103.74 6.78
CA VAL A 857 32.35 102.69 6.45
C VAL A 857 32.72 101.43 7.18
N THR A 858 31.80 100.92 7.98
CA THR A 858 31.97 99.64 8.69
C THR A 858 31.09 98.60 8.04
N VAL A 859 31.68 97.50 7.57
CA VAL A 859 30.97 96.32 7.06
C VAL A 859 31.08 95.22 8.10
N THR A 860 29.94 94.71 8.58
CA THR A 860 29.90 93.55 9.47
C THR A 860 29.49 92.32 8.67
N VAL A 861 30.37 91.33 8.63
CA VAL A 861 30.15 90.04 7.96
C VAL A 861 29.85 88.98 9.03
N LYS A 862 28.70 88.31 8.90
CA LYS A 862 28.28 87.23 9.81
C LYS A 862 27.62 86.11 9.02
N HIS A 863 27.93 84.86 9.36
CA HIS A 863 27.18 83.71 8.86
C HIS A 863 25.97 83.43 9.76
N ASP A 864 24.79 83.33 9.15
CA ASP A 864 23.57 82.88 9.80
C ASP A 864 23.37 81.40 9.47
N GLY A 865 23.74 80.52 10.39
CA GLY A 865 23.59 79.07 10.22
C GLY A 865 22.14 78.58 10.14
N THR A 866 21.15 79.41 10.51
CA THR A 866 19.72 79.07 10.36
C THR A 866 19.22 79.43 8.97
N ALA A 867 19.56 80.63 8.50
CA ALA A 867 19.24 81.08 7.16
C ALA A 867 20.19 80.53 6.08
N LYS A 868 21.27 79.85 6.49
CA LYS A 868 22.29 79.21 5.64
C LYS A 868 22.88 80.19 4.63
N VAL A 869 23.30 81.34 5.14
CA VAL A 869 23.74 82.48 4.33
C VAL A 869 24.78 83.32 5.08
N LEU A 870 25.78 83.80 4.34
CA LEU A 870 26.71 84.82 4.74
C LEU A 870 26.10 86.22 4.49
N ILE A 871 25.93 87.00 5.55
CA ILE A 871 25.35 88.34 5.49
C ILE A 871 26.46 89.37 5.68
N ALA A 872 26.60 90.29 4.73
CA ALA A 872 27.44 91.47 4.88
C ALA A 872 26.56 92.72 4.98
N THR A 873 26.59 93.38 6.13
CA THR A 873 25.78 94.58 6.41
C THR A 873 26.67 95.81 6.50
N VAL A 874 26.36 96.84 5.72
CA VAL A 874 26.97 98.16 5.82
C VAL A 874 26.34 98.91 6.99
N GLY A 875 27.17 99.36 7.93
CA GLY A 875 26.77 100.21 9.04
C GLY A 875 26.29 101.60 8.57
N GLU A 876 25.65 102.34 9.47
CA GLU A 876 25.23 103.70 9.18
C GLU A 876 26.44 104.59 8.90
N ILE A 877 26.46 105.24 7.74
CA ILE A 877 27.50 106.19 7.36
C ILE A 877 26.95 107.59 7.67
N ALA A 878 27.60 108.28 8.60
CA ALA A 878 27.10 109.56 9.16
C ALA A 878 26.93 110.66 8.10
N ASP A 879 27.81 110.68 7.11
CA ASP A 879 27.71 111.58 5.96
C ASP A 879 28.14 110.84 4.69
N LYS A 880 27.39 111.02 3.62
CA LYS A 880 27.65 110.41 2.31
C LYS A 880 27.88 111.43 1.21
N GLU A 881 27.77 112.73 1.50
CA GLU A 881 27.90 113.80 0.52
C GLU A 881 29.16 114.64 0.77
N PHE A 882 30.13 114.56 -0.13
CA PHE A 882 31.29 115.41 -0.09
C PHE A 882 30.95 116.79 -0.67
N ASN A 883 31.25 117.87 0.03
CA ASN A 883 30.82 119.23 -0.27
C ASN A 883 32.00 120.18 -0.53
N ASN A 884 32.16 120.61 -1.78
CA ASN A 884 33.15 121.63 -2.14
C ASN A 884 32.48 123.00 -2.32
N ARG A 885 33.24 124.08 -2.10
CA ARG A 885 32.75 125.46 -2.29
C ARG A 885 33.73 126.33 -3.06
N VAL A 886 33.24 127.10 -4.02
CA VAL A 886 34.01 128.11 -4.77
C VAL A 886 33.79 129.50 -4.16
N THR A 887 34.86 130.27 -3.88
CA THR A 887 34.76 131.63 -3.28
C THR A 887 35.18 132.74 -4.27
N PRO A 888 34.36 133.79 -4.50
CA PRO A 888 34.73 134.95 -5.35
C PRO A 888 35.64 135.99 -4.64
N PRO A 889 36.45 136.80 -5.36
CA PRO A 889 37.32 137.87 -4.78
C PRO A 889 36.60 139.21 -4.45
N GLU A 890 37.17 140.06 -3.56
CA GLU A 890 36.65 141.38 -3.08
C GLU A 890 37.18 142.64 -3.85
N GLU A 891 36.50 143.81 -3.73
CA GLU A 891 36.60 145.04 -4.58
C GLU A 891 37.06 146.37 -3.83
N PRO A 892 37.78 147.37 -4.45
CA PRO A 892 38.32 148.60 -3.77
C PRO A 892 37.68 150.00 -4.12
N LYS A 893 37.98 151.12 -3.38
CA LYS A 893 37.33 152.50 -3.43
C LYS A 893 38.26 153.76 -3.61
N PHE A 894 37.76 154.91 -4.16
CA PHE A 894 38.45 156.23 -4.46
C PHE A 894 37.54 157.53 -4.40
N GLN A 895 38.08 158.79 -4.25
CA GLN A 895 37.36 160.12 -4.22
C GLN A 895 38.16 161.35 -4.82
N PRO A 896 37.57 162.29 -5.63
CA PRO A 896 38.24 163.50 -6.21
C PRO A 896 37.66 164.92 -5.89
N GLU A 897 38.47 166.00 -6.04
CA GLU A 897 38.19 167.47 -5.80
C GLU A 897 38.35 168.38 -7.07
N LYS A 898 37.86 169.64 -7.08
CA LYS A 898 37.87 170.58 -8.25
C LYS A 898 38.11 172.06 -7.85
N TYR A 899 38.94 172.80 -8.62
CA TYR A 899 39.29 174.23 -8.42
C TYR A 899 39.01 175.10 -9.67
N VAL A 900 38.87 176.43 -9.53
CA VAL A 900 38.70 177.41 -10.65
C VAL A 900 39.80 178.46 -10.58
N VAL A 901 40.57 178.64 -11.67
CA VAL A 901 41.73 179.54 -11.72
C VAL A 901 41.65 180.53 -12.89
N SER A 902 42.20 181.73 -12.71
CA SER A 902 42.09 182.85 -13.66
C SER A 902 43.11 182.82 -14.81
N GLU A 903 44.16 181.99 -14.71
CA GLU A 903 45.12 181.69 -15.78
C GLU A 903 45.26 180.18 -15.97
N GLU A 904 45.37 179.74 -17.22
CA GLU A 904 45.56 178.32 -17.53
C GLU A 904 46.88 177.83 -16.92
N LYS A 905 46.84 176.70 -16.20
CA LYS A 905 47.99 176.06 -15.52
C LYS A 905 48.51 176.77 -14.26
N PHE A 906 47.67 177.54 -13.59
CA PHE A 906 48.00 178.31 -12.39
C PHE A 906 48.78 177.52 -11.31
N ASP A 907 48.38 176.29 -11.00
CA ASP A 907 49.22 175.34 -10.27
C ASP A 907 48.81 173.87 -10.53
N ILE A 908 49.55 173.17 -11.39
CA ILE A 908 49.24 171.76 -11.76
C ILE A 908 50.11 170.77 -10.96
N THR A 909 51.20 171.22 -10.33
CA THR A 909 52.18 170.32 -9.69
C THR A 909 52.67 170.80 -8.33
N GLY A 910 52.15 171.91 -7.82
CA GLY A 910 52.41 172.45 -6.49
C GLY A 910 51.14 172.52 -5.64
N ASP A 911 51.35 172.80 -4.36
CA ASP A 911 50.29 172.79 -3.35
C ASP A 911 49.57 174.15 -3.23
N LYS A 912 49.74 175.08 -4.18
CA LYS A 912 49.27 176.47 -4.02
C LYS A 912 47.75 176.61 -4.05
N LEU A 913 47.02 175.63 -4.59
CA LEU A 913 45.55 175.58 -4.53
C LEU A 913 45.03 174.82 -3.30
N VAL A 914 45.90 174.14 -2.56
CA VAL A 914 45.50 173.25 -1.45
C VAL A 914 45.04 174.06 -0.22
N ASP A 915 45.52 175.31 -0.10
CA ASP A 915 45.22 176.25 0.99
C ASP A 915 44.32 177.43 0.56
N ASP A 916 43.75 177.40 -0.66
CA ASP A 916 42.88 178.46 -1.20
C ASP A 916 41.65 178.66 -0.30
N ASP A 917 40.99 177.57 0.09
CA ASP A 917 39.81 177.60 0.96
C ASP A 917 40.14 177.50 2.48
N LYS A 918 41.33 177.89 2.96
CA LYS A 918 41.74 177.62 4.36
C LYS A 918 40.83 178.32 5.39
N GLU A 919 40.23 179.43 5.01
CA GLU A 919 39.23 180.15 5.79
C GLU A 919 37.93 179.36 6.01
N LEU A 920 37.64 178.34 5.19
CA LEU A 920 36.42 177.53 5.27
C LEU A 920 36.57 176.34 6.23
N ALA A 921 35.55 176.12 7.07
CA ALA A 921 35.58 175.06 8.10
C ALA A 921 35.18 173.68 7.54
N ASP A 922 34.32 173.63 6.52
CA ASP A 922 34.00 172.46 5.71
C ASP A 922 33.78 172.89 4.25
N LYS A 923 34.76 172.59 3.39
CA LYS A 923 34.80 173.05 2.00
C LYS A 923 33.56 172.66 1.18
N TYR A 924 32.94 171.50 1.44
CA TYR A 924 31.78 171.03 0.65
C TYR A 924 30.45 171.60 1.17
N ALA A 925 30.36 171.83 2.48
CA ALA A 925 29.16 172.38 3.10
C ALA A 925 29.09 173.91 2.99
N ASP A 926 30.21 174.61 3.21
CA ASP A 926 30.26 176.08 3.29
C ASP A 926 30.07 176.75 1.92
N THR A 927 30.67 176.20 0.84
CA THR A 927 30.51 176.72 -0.54
C THR A 927 29.13 176.43 -1.15
N ASN A 928 28.48 175.31 -0.79
CA ASN A 928 27.12 174.99 -1.25
C ASN A 928 26.05 175.91 -0.63
N ALA A 929 26.29 176.48 0.55
CA ALA A 929 25.33 177.30 1.29
C ALA A 929 25.41 178.81 0.97
N ASN A 930 26.42 179.24 0.21
CA ASN A 930 27.23 180.44 0.43
C ASN A 930 28.28 180.59 -0.70
N PRO A 931 27.95 180.73 -2.00
CA PRO A 931 28.96 180.69 -3.06
C PRO A 931 29.95 181.88 -3.06
N TYR A 932 29.76 182.87 -2.18
CA TYR A 932 30.71 183.94 -1.88
C TYR A 932 31.28 183.85 -0.45
N ALA A 933 31.27 182.66 0.17
CA ALA A 933 31.86 182.45 1.50
C ALA A 933 33.39 182.36 1.47
N ASP A 934 33.94 182.24 0.26
CA ASP A 934 35.36 182.22 -0.09
C ASP A 934 35.79 183.64 -0.53
N ASP A 935 36.85 184.20 0.07
CA ASP A 935 37.16 185.66 0.12
C ASP A 935 38.41 186.05 -0.71
#